data_AF-A0A0A0HP05-F1
#
_entry.id   AF-A0A0A0HP05-F1
#
_cell.length_a   1.000
_cell.length_b   1.000
_cell.length_c   1.000
_cell.angle_alpha   90.00
_cell.angle_beta   90.00
_cell.angle_gamma   90.00
#
_symmetry.space_group_name_H-M   'P 1'
#
loop_
_entity.id
_entity.type
_entity.pdbx_description
1 polymer ?
#
loop_
_entity_poly.entity_id
_entity_poly.type
_entity_poly.pdbx_seq_one_letter_code
_entity_poly.pdbx_strand_id
1 'polypeptide(L)'
;MFPDSFDVTSLDDLTALNGQLLTALTFLNDQDLSNAFAVDPETITVGEYLALLDAAEASLLSTDFSFLLGVIPTIRAQLSTILTPDLVPDGLSVQQVIDQSIGILEDIAAGDVSILTVGFDAIRTVLEGVPSDTLLLDAFDFTGPGNPDIVDAFLDLLPQFSTDAFPGWVSGDPHLKTLDGVDYDFQAAGEFVLLQSTDAQGFALQARMVPVGENVSVNQAIATNLDGTPVMIDAADTEPLHVNGVAVALADGSALDVGEGRIYRRGDVYTIVYPGADGVIGNGDSQVVVRVRDDRLDLDVRLNAELLGSLEGLLGDGDGNPDNDIAQADGTVLARPLVFSELYGAYRDDWRISSLGDSLFTYDAGESPDGFFQSDFPGAIVSLDTLDPGVLAAARDAALAAGLQESSAAFDNAVLDFALTNDESFLTSALEVPLASVGTELADTLIGNAGDDVLRGLGGDDGVFGQSGNDILDGGDGNDSIAGADGNDLISGGLGHDNIGGGLGNDTIDGGDGDDIIGGGFGADSITGGAGNDVVAGGADNDTLSGGDGNDSMSGSFGNDLIDAGAGNDDIGGGTGRDTIDAGAGNDSVGGGEGDDDIFGGDGNDFLAGGGRDDLIDGGTGNDTINGGAGNDVITGGSGADQFVFSSFFDGEADVITDFEDGIDSFFIRRVDPDTGETNITNGGNGLAGFVAAMNIIDTEAGAQMTVKGNTILVEGVTAAQLTVDDFQFL
;
A
#
# COMPACT_ATOMS: atom_id res chain seq x y z
N MET A 1 -7.45 -1.83 -31.90
CA MET A 1 -6.85 -3.17 -31.83
C MET A 1 -5.57 -2.90 -31.12
N PHE A 2 -5.61 -3.20 -29.83
CA PHE A 2 -4.88 -2.59 -28.74
C PHE A 2 -3.40 -2.40 -29.08
N PRO A 3 -2.79 -1.24 -28.78
CA PRO A 3 -1.34 -1.14 -28.85
C PRO A 3 -0.73 -2.18 -27.91
N ASP A 4 0.47 -2.67 -28.23
CA ASP A 4 1.24 -3.56 -27.35
C ASP A 4 1.59 -2.89 -26.00
N SER A 5 1.30 -1.59 -25.87
CA SER A 5 1.39 -0.74 -24.68
C SER A 5 0.03 -0.49 -23.99
N PHE A 6 -0.97 -1.35 -24.18
CA PHE A 6 -2.28 -1.14 -23.58
C PHE A 6 -2.31 -1.62 -22.13
N ASP A 7 -2.11 -0.67 -21.22
CA ASP A 7 -2.16 -0.90 -19.79
C ASP A 7 -3.60 -0.66 -19.25
N VAL A 8 -4.20 -1.71 -18.67
CA VAL A 8 -5.55 -1.63 -18.08
C VAL A 8 -5.56 -0.91 -16.72
N THR A 9 -4.39 -0.71 -16.12
CA THR A 9 -4.19 0.06 -14.87
C THR A 9 -3.67 1.48 -15.15
N SER A 10 -3.70 1.94 -16.40
CA SER A 10 -3.47 3.34 -16.79
C SER A 10 -4.80 4.07 -17.06
N LEU A 11 -5.09 5.14 -16.31
CA LEU A 11 -6.37 5.87 -16.43
C LEU A 11 -6.49 6.52 -17.82
N ASP A 12 -5.36 6.96 -18.39
CA ASP A 12 -5.28 7.52 -19.73
C ASP A 12 -5.54 6.46 -20.81
N ASP A 13 -5.03 5.23 -20.63
CA ASP A 13 -5.29 4.14 -21.56
C ASP A 13 -6.70 3.57 -21.40
N LEU A 14 -7.24 3.46 -20.19
CA LEU A 14 -8.63 3.08 -19.94
C LEU A 14 -9.61 4.11 -20.54
N THR A 15 -9.29 5.40 -20.42
CA THR A 15 -10.05 6.50 -21.05
C THR A 15 -9.91 6.46 -22.57
N ALA A 16 -8.72 6.19 -23.10
CA ALA A 16 -8.48 6.01 -24.53
C ALA A 16 -9.22 4.79 -25.08
N LEU A 17 -9.27 3.69 -24.33
CA LEU A 17 -10.02 2.47 -24.63
C LEU A 17 -11.51 2.76 -24.68
N ASN A 18 -12.06 3.38 -23.64
CA ASN A 18 -13.47 3.78 -23.60
C ASN A 18 -13.80 4.70 -24.78
N GLY A 19 -12.90 5.63 -25.14
CA GLY A 19 -13.02 6.46 -26.34
C GLY A 19 -12.97 5.69 -27.67
N GLN A 20 -12.11 4.68 -27.80
CA GLN A 20 -12.00 3.81 -28.98
C GLN A 20 -13.21 2.88 -29.12
N LEU A 21 -13.66 2.27 -28.02
CA LEU A 21 -14.89 1.48 -27.93
C LEU A 21 -16.11 2.32 -28.26
N LEU A 22 -16.21 3.53 -27.72
CA LEU A 22 -17.28 4.47 -28.05
C LEU A 22 -17.29 4.82 -29.54
N THR A 23 -16.12 5.02 -30.14
CA THR A 23 -15.97 5.28 -31.58
C THR A 23 -16.39 4.07 -32.42
N ALA A 24 -15.99 2.86 -32.00
CA ALA A 24 -16.38 1.61 -32.64
C ALA A 24 -17.90 1.34 -32.53
N LEU A 25 -18.49 1.56 -31.37
CA LEU A 25 -19.93 1.40 -31.11
C LEU A 25 -20.78 2.45 -31.85
N THR A 26 -20.26 3.69 -31.97
CA THR A 26 -20.86 4.74 -32.82
C THR A 26 -20.85 4.34 -34.29
N PHE A 27 -19.79 3.68 -34.76
CA PHE A 27 -19.72 3.11 -36.11
C PHE A 27 -20.70 1.95 -36.33
N LEU A 28 -20.97 1.16 -35.27
CA LEU A 28 -21.99 0.09 -35.27
C LEU A 28 -23.43 0.62 -35.13
N ASN A 29 -23.59 1.92 -34.83
CA ASN A 29 -24.86 2.62 -34.66
C ASN A 29 -25.73 2.01 -33.53
N ASP A 30 -25.09 1.47 -32.49
CA ASP A 30 -25.72 1.04 -31.24
C ASP A 30 -25.74 2.20 -30.24
N GLN A 31 -26.85 2.94 -30.22
CA GLN A 31 -26.97 4.13 -29.39
C GLN A 31 -27.09 3.81 -27.89
N ASP A 32 -27.61 2.65 -27.52
CA ASP A 32 -27.82 2.31 -26.11
C ASP A 32 -26.48 1.97 -25.46
N LEU A 33 -25.62 1.23 -26.17
CA LEU A 33 -24.24 0.96 -25.77
C LEU A 33 -23.31 2.17 -25.86
N SER A 34 -23.47 2.98 -26.90
CA SER A 34 -22.72 4.24 -27.01
C SER A 34 -23.02 5.22 -25.88
N ASN A 35 -24.22 5.22 -25.32
CA ASN A 35 -24.56 6.05 -24.16
C ASN A 35 -24.05 5.44 -22.85
N ALA A 36 -23.91 4.12 -22.78
CA ALA A 36 -23.41 3.40 -21.62
C ALA A 36 -21.89 3.55 -21.41
N PHE A 37 -21.09 3.56 -22.48
CA PHE A 37 -19.63 3.81 -22.43
C PHE A 37 -19.27 5.31 -22.42
N ALA A 38 -20.26 6.19 -22.27
CA ALA A 38 -20.05 7.62 -22.03
C ALA A 38 -20.07 7.97 -20.53
N VAL A 39 -20.14 6.96 -19.66
CA VAL A 39 -20.11 7.12 -18.21
C VAL A 39 -18.66 7.40 -17.78
N ASP A 40 -18.52 8.34 -16.87
CA ASP A 40 -17.24 8.74 -16.30
C ASP A 40 -16.67 7.60 -15.45
N PRO A 41 -15.47 7.06 -15.77
CA PRO A 41 -14.86 5.96 -15.01
C PRO A 41 -14.67 6.31 -13.52
N GLU A 42 -14.63 7.59 -13.16
CA GLU A 42 -14.59 8.06 -11.77
C GLU A 42 -15.92 7.87 -11.00
N THR A 43 -17.01 7.48 -11.69
CA THR A 43 -18.36 7.48 -11.11
C THR A 43 -19.13 6.17 -11.26
N ILE A 44 -18.56 5.18 -11.93
CA ILE A 44 -19.21 3.90 -12.21
C ILE A 44 -18.69 2.81 -11.27
N THR A 45 -19.54 1.89 -10.81
CA THR A 45 -19.08 0.75 -10.01
C THR A 45 -18.58 -0.39 -10.89
N VAL A 46 -17.77 -1.29 -10.32
CA VAL A 46 -17.29 -2.52 -10.98
C VAL A 46 -18.45 -3.36 -11.50
N GLY A 47 -19.51 -3.54 -10.71
CA GLY A 47 -20.69 -4.31 -11.13
C GLY A 47 -21.47 -3.64 -12.26
N GLU A 48 -21.57 -2.31 -12.26
CA GLU A 48 -22.18 -1.56 -13.36
C GLU A 48 -21.33 -1.69 -14.62
N TYR A 49 -20.01 -1.53 -14.51
CA TYR A 49 -19.07 -1.63 -15.62
C TYR A 49 -19.04 -3.03 -16.24
N LEU A 50 -19.00 -4.10 -15.44
CA LEU A 50 -19.07 -5.49 -15.92
C LEU A 50 -20.40 -5.77 -16.65
N ALA A 51 -21.52 -5.23 -16.17
CA ALA A 51 -22.81 -5.36 -16.85
C ALA A 51 -22.83 -4.62 -18.21
N LEU A 52 -22.11 -3.50 -18.33
CA LEU A 52 -21.94 -2.80 -19.60
C LEU A 52 -21.03 -3.58 -20.56
N LEU A 53 -19.98 -4.19 -20.04
CA LEU A 53 -19.06 -5.05 -20.79
C LEU A 53 -19.80 -6.26 -21.37
N ASP A 54 -20.63 -6.93 -20.56
CA ASP A 54 -21.48 -8.04 -20.99
C ASP A 54 -22.48 -7.63 -22.08
N ALA A 55 -23.08 -6.44 -21.94
CA ALA A 55 -23.98 -5.90 -22.95
C ALA A 55 -23.23 -5.59 -24.26
N ALA A 56 -22.03 -5.02 -24.18
CA ALA A 56 -21.18 -4.71 -25.33
C ALA A 56 -20.78 -5.96 -26.10
N GLU A 57 -20.33 -6.97 -25.37
CA GLU A 57 -19.96 -8.25 -25.94
C GLU A 57 -21.15 -8.93 -26.62
N ALA A 58 -22.33 -8.92 -25.99
CA ALA A 58 -23.54 -9.48 -26.58
C ALA A 58 -23.97 -8.74 -27.87
N SER A 59 -23.83 -7.41 -27.92
CA SER A 59 -24.11 -6.62 -29.13
C SER A 59 -23.08 -6.91 -30.22
N LEU A 60 -21.81 -7.03 -29.86
CA LEU A 60 -20.74 -7.36 -30.79
C LEU A 60 -20.93 -8.76 -31.39
N LEU A 61 -21.19 -9.77 -30.57
CA LEU A 61 -21.43 -11.17 -30.98
C LEU A 61 -22.71 -11.33 -31.83
N SER A 62 -23.65 -10.39 -31.75
CA SER A 62 -24.90 -10.41 -32.52
C SER A 62 -24.90 -9.52 -33.76
N THR A 63 -23.85 -8.72 -33.97
CA THR A 63 -23.73 -7.81 -35.11
C THR A 63 -23.30 -8.55 -36.39
N ASP A 64 -24.00 -8.28 -37.50
CA ASP A 64 -23.64 -8.81 -38.83
C ASP A 64 -22.60 -7.91 -39.50
N PHE A 65 -21.34 -8.35 -39.44
CA PHE A 65 -20.20 -7.66 -40.04
C PHE A 65 -19.98 -7.98 -41.53
N SER A 66 -20.87 -8.72 -42.20
CA SER A 66 -20.69 -9.11 -43.60
C SER A 66 -20.57 -7.92 -44.58
N PHE A 67 -21.01 -6.72 -44.18
CA PHE A 67 -20.80 -5.50 -44.95
C PHE A 67 -19.31 -5.14 -45.13
N LEU A 68 -18.43 -5.58 -44.22
CA LEU A 68 -16.98 -5.36 -44.30
C LEU A 68 -16.40 -5.98 -45.58
N LEU A 69 -16.92 -7.12 -46.04
CA LEU A 69 -16.52 -7.73 -47.32
C LEU A 69 -16.67 -6.80 -48.52
N GLY A 70 -17.62 -5.84 -48.45
CA GLY A 70 -17.83 -4.84 -49.50
C GLY A 70 -16.82 -3.69 -49.48
N VAL A 71 -16.23 -3.38 -48.32
CA VAL A 71 -15.32 -2.24 -48.13
C VAL A 71 -13.86 -2.64 -48.01
N ILE A 72 -13.55 -3.88 -47.62
CA ILE A 72 -12.20 -4.46 -47.54
C ILE A 72 -11.35 -4.17 -48.79
N PRO A 73 -11.85 -4.32 -50.04
CA PRO A 73 -11.05 -3.98 -51.22
C PRO A 73 -10.65 -2.51 -51.30
N THR A 74 -11.49 -1.61 -50.80
CA THR A 74 -11.22 -0.17 -50.76
C THR A 74 -10.22 0.15 -49.66
N ILE A 75 -10.38 -0.43 -48.47
CA ILE A 75 -9.48 -0.27 -47.33
C ILE A 75 -8.09 -0.80 -47.69
N ARG A 76 -8.00 -2.00 -48.27
CA ARG A 76 -6.75 -2.60 -48.76
C ARG A 76 -6.04 -1.66 -49.76
N ALA A 77 -6.80 -1.06 -50.68
CA ALA A 77 -6.25 -0.10 -51.65
C ALA A 77 -5.77 1.19 -50.98
N GLN A 78 -6.47 1.68 -49.96
CA GLN A 78 -6.06 2.87 -49.20
C GLN A 78 -4.82 2.61 -48.35
N LEU A 79 -4.77 1.49 -47.61
CA LEU A 79 -3.60 1.11 -46.82
C LEU A 79 -2.36 0.94 -47.71
N SER A 80 -2.52 0.34 -48.90
CA SER A 80 -1.44 0.23 -49.90
C SER A 80 -0.93 1.58 -50.43
N THR A 81 -1.68 2.67 -50.23
CA THR A 81 -1.28 4.03 -50.66
C THR A 81 -0.77 4.90 -49.51
N ILE A 82 -1.11 4.56 -48.27
CA ILE A 82 -0.81 5.37 -47.09
C ILE A 82 0.38 4.78 -46.32
N LEU A 83 0.47 3.45 -46.21
CA LEU A 83 1.57 2.80 -45.51
C LEU A 83 2.84 2.85 -46.36
N THR A 84 3.89 3.39 -45.75
CA THR A 84 5.26 3.39 -46.26
C THR A 84 6.14 2.60 -45.28
N PRO A 85 7.34 2.14 -45.69
CA PRO A 85 8.20 1.31 -44.84
C PRO A 85 8.59 1.94 -43.49
N ASP A 86 8.56 3.26 -43.39
CA ASP A 86 8.79 4.07 -42.18
C ASP A 86 7.56 4.22 -41.27
N LEU A 87 6.40 3.71 -41.71
CA LEU A 87 5.13 3.76 -40.98
C LEU A 87 4.64 2.36 -40.57
N VAL A 88 5.49 1.35 -40.69
CA VAL A 88 5.18 -0.03 -40.28
C VAL A 88 6.13 -0.45 -39.17
N PRO A 89 5.67 -1.25 -38.20
CA PRO A 89 6.52 -1.75 -37.12
C PRO A 89 7.77 -2.43 -37.68
N ASP A 90 8.89 -2.23 -36.99
CA ASP A 90 10.16 -2.83 -37.39
C ASP A 90 10.04 -4.36 -37.45
N GLY A 91 10.68 -4.98 -38.45
CA GLY A 91 10.55 -6.42 -38.72
C GLY A 91 9.37 -6.84 -39.61
N LEU A 92 8.38 -5.97 -39.88
CA LEU A 92 7.25 -6.28 -40.76
C LEU A 92 7.31 -5.52 -42.09
N SER A 93 7.05 -6.21 -43.21
CA SER A 93 6.85 -5.51 -44.48
C SER A 93 5.49 -4.82 -44.53
N VAL A 94 5.40 -3.70 -45.27
CA VAL A 94 4.13 -3.02 -45.58
C VAL A 94 3.06 -3.99 -46.08
N GLN A 95 3.45 -5.01 -46.84
CA GLN A 95 2.51 -6.01 -47.34
C GLN A 95 2.03 -6.96 -46.24
N GLN A 96 2.90 -7.37 -45.30
CA GLN A 96 2.51 -8.18 -44.14
C GLN A 96 1.55 -7.43 -43.23
N VAL A 97 1.81 -6.15 -42.93
CA VAL A 97 0.91 -5.30 -42.12
C VAL A 97 -0.45 -5.15 -42.79
N ILE A 98 -0.49 -4.94 -44.12
CA ILE A 98 -1.74 -4.90 -44.88
C ILE A 98 -2.46 -6.24 -44.84
N ASP A 99 -1.75 -7.36 -45.05
CA ASP A 99 -2.37 -8.67 -45.10
C ASP A 99 -2.88 -9.13 -43.74
N GLN A 100 -2.18 -8.81 -42.65
CA GLN A 100 -2.66 -9.01 -41.28
C GLN A 100 -3.87 -8.13 -40.97
N SER A 101 -3.79 -6.82 -41.26
CA SER A 101 -4.89 -5.88 -41.02
C SER A 101 -6.15 -6.27 -41.78
N ILE A 102 -6.01 -6.74 -43.02
CA ILE A 102 -7.15 -7.22 -43.80
C ILE A 102 -7.61 -8.61 -43.34
N GLY A 103 -6.71 -9.50 -42.95
CA GLY A 103 -7.05 -10.82 -42.39
C GLY A 103 -7.98 -10.69 -41.19
N ILE A 104 -7.69 -9.76 -40.28
CA ILE A 104 -8.54 -9.51 -39.12
C ILE A 104 -9.93 -8.98 -39.54
N LEU A 105 -10.00 -8.08 -40.52
CA LEU A 105 -11.28 -7.60 -41.04
C LEU A 105 -12.07 -8.70 -41.77
N GLU A 106 -11.39 -9.64 -42.41
CA GLU A 106 -12.00 -10.81 -43.07
C GLU A 106 -12.54 -11.81 -42.05
N ASP A 107 -11.82 -12.04 -40.94
CA ASP A 107 -12.24 -12.89 -39.82
C ASP A 107 -13.45 -12.29 -39.10
N ILE A 108 -13.43 -10.98 -38.79
CA ILE A 108 -14.57 -10.25 -38.23
C ILE A 108 -15.78 -10.32 -39.19
N ALA A 109 -15.56 -10.13 -40.50
CA ALA A 109 -16.63 -10.23 -41.48
C ALA A 109 -17.20 -11.65 -41.63
N ALA A 110 -16.42 -12.67 -41.29
CA ALA A 110 -16.83 -14.07 -41.24
C ALA A 110 -17.54 -14.44 -39.91
N GLY A 111 -17.61 -13.50 -38.97
CA GLY A 111 -18.26 -13.66 -37.67
C GLY A 111 -17.31 -14.17 -36.57
N ASP A 112 -16.01 -14.21 -36.82
CA ASP A 112 -15.00 -14.45 -35.79
C ASP A 112 -14.60 -13.13 -35.15
N VAL A 113 -15.26 -12.82 -34.03
CA VAL A 113 -15.01 -11.61 -33.23
C VAL A 113 -14.17 -11.91 -31.99
N SER A 114 -13.57 -13.11 -31.89
CA SER A 114 -12.78 -13.52 -30.72
C SER A 114 -11.66 -12.52 -30.40
N ILE A 115 -10.98 -11.99 -31.43
CA ILE A 115 -9.95 -10.96 -31.28
C ILE A 115 -10.47 -9.62 -30.69
N LEU A 116 -11.78 -9.38 -30.76
CA LEU A 116 -12.42 -8.20 -30.20
C LEU A 116 -12.95 -8.44 -28.79
N THR A 117 -13.10 -9.70 -28.36
CA THR A 117 -13.56 -10.08 -27.02
C THR A 117 -12.42 -10.38 -26.05
N VAL A 118 -11.20 -10.64 -26.54
CA VAL A 118 -9.99 -10.85 -25.69
C VAL A 118 -9.77 -9.72 -24.67
N GLY A 119 -9.99 -8.45 -25.08
CA GLY A 119 -9.88 -7.32 -24.15
C GLY A 119 -10.99 -7.27 -23.10
N PHE A 120 -12.17 -7.81 -23.39
CA PHE A 120 -13.25 -7.92 -22.41
C PHE A 120 -12.95 -9.01 -21.39
N ASP A 121 -12.40 -10.14 -21.83
CA ASP A 121 -12.01 -11.23 -20.92
C ASP A 121 -10.85 -10.82 -20.02
N ALA A 122 -9.86 -10.08 -20.52
CA ALA A 122 -8.77 -9.52 -19.71
C ALA A 122 -9.30 -8.60 -18.59
N ILE A 123 -10.22 -7.69 -18.93
CA ILE A 123 -10.85 -6.79 -17.94
C ILE A 123 -11.64 -7.59 -16.88
N ARG A 124 -12.36 -8.64 -17.28
CA ARG A 124 -13.08 -9.50 -16.32
C ARG A 124 -12.15 -10.24 -15.39
N THR A 125 -11.01 -10.69 -15.90
CA THR A 125 -10.00 -11.37 -15.10
C THR A 125 -9.39 -10.44 -14.06
N VAL A 126 -9.11 -9.18 -14.41
CA VAL A 126 -8.59 -8.20 -13.44
C VAL A 126 -9.63 -7.83 -12.38
N LEU A 127 -10.90 -7.76 -12.76
CA LEU A 127 -12.00 -7.44 -11.83
C LEU A 127 -12.58 -8.68 -11.11
N GLU A 128 -11.94 -9.84 -11.25
CA GLU A 128 -12.42 -11.09 -10.64
C GLU A 128 -12.21 -11.06 -9.12
N GLY A 129 -13.31 -11.07 -8.36
CA GLY A 129 -13.27 -11.04 -6.89
C GLY A 129 -13.50 -9.66 -6.27
N VAL A 130 -13.47 -8.59 -7.07
CA VAL A 130 -13.78 -7.23 -6.63
C VAL A 130 -15.29 -7.09 -6.35
N PRO A 131 -15.71 -6.55 -5.18
CA PRO A 131 -17.13 -6.33 -4.88
C PRO A 131 -17.82 -5.45 -5.93
N SER A 132 -19.03 -5.82 -6.32
CA SER A 132 -19.78 -5.17 -7.42
C SER A 132 -20.13 -3.69 -7.17
N ASP A 133 -20.08 -3.26 -5.92
CA ASP A 133 -20.35 -1.91 -5.43
C ASP A 133 -19.09 -1.03 -5.30
N THR A 134 -17.90 -1.60 -5.45
CA THR A 134 -16.62 -0.85 -5.52
C THR A 134 -16.64 0.10 -6.72
N LEU A 135 -16.18 1.35 -6.56
CA LEU A 135 -15.97 2.23 -7.70
C LEU A 135 -14.90 1.62 -8.60
N LEU A 136 -15.06 1.77 -9.92
CA LEU A 136 -14.12 1.22 -10.88
C LEU A 136 -12.70 1.78 -10.67
N LEU A 137 -12.59 3.04 -10.24
CA LEU A 137 -11.31 3.68 -9.94
C LEU A 137 -10.57 3.03 -8.76
N ASP A 138 -11.30 2.65 -7.71
CA ASP A 138 -10.74 2.03 -6.51
C ASP A 138 -10.32 0.57 -6.76
N ALA A 139 -10.79 -0.04 -7.84
CA ALA A 139 -10.48 -1.42 -8.21
C ALA A 139 -9.16 -1.60 -8.98
N PHE A 140 -8.50 -0.50 -9.39
CA PHE A 140 -7.32 -0.52 -10.26
C PHE A 140 -6.11 0.26 -9.70
N ASP A 141 -6.20 0.75 -8.46
CA ASP A 141 -5.15 1.47 -7.71
C ASP A 141 -4.14 2.27 -8.59
N PHE A 142 -4.62 3.37 -9.19
CA PHE A 142 -3.88 4.18 -10.17
C PHE A 142 -2.75 5.04 -9.56
N THR A 143 -1.78 4.42 -8.91
CA THR A 143 -0.54 5.07 -8.42
C THR A 143 0.64 4.72 -9.35
N GLY A 144 0.84 5.54 -10.38
CA GLY A 144 1.94 5.40 -11.36
C GLY A 144 2.67 6.73 -11.64
N PRO A 145 3.89 6.69 -12.18
CA PRO A 145 5.04 7.44 -11.67
C PRO A 145 5.13 8.88 -12.21
N GLY A 146 5.38 9.82 -11.31
CA GLY A 146 5.74 11.20 -11.68
C GLY A 146 5.00 12.33 -10.96
N ASN A 147 4.36 12.06 -9.81
CA ASN A 147 3.72 13.13 -9.04
C ASN A 147 4.16 13.11 -7.56
N PRO A 148 4.92 14.12 -7.09
CA PRO A 148 5.26 14.30 -5.68
C PRO A 148 4.06 14.51 -4.75
N ASP A 149 2.84 14.59 -5.30
CA ASP A 149 1.59 14.72 -4.56
C ASP A 149 0.86 13.37 -4.32
N ILE A 150 1.49 12.23 -4.63
CA ILE A 150 1.08 10.88 -4.15
C ILE A 150 2.04 10.47 -3.03
N VAL A 151 2.14 11.38 -2.06
CA VAL A 151 2.36 11.00 -0.68
C VAL A 151 0.98 10.87 -0.04
N ASP A 152 -0.04 11.66 -0.41
CA ASP A 152 -1.20 11.86 0.46
C ASP A 152 -2.44 10.93 0.29
N ALA A 153 -2.39 9.88 -0.52
CA ALA A 153 -3.54 8.97 -0.74
C ALA A 153 -3.48 7.63 0.03
N PHE A 154 -2.29 7.23 0.49
CA PHE A 154 -2.05 6.02 1.29
C PHE A 154 -0.96 6.26 2.34
N LEU A 155 -1.01 7.39 3.04
CA LEU A 155 -0.21 7.53 4.25
C LEU A 155 -0.92 6.83 5.39
N ASP A 156 -0.32 5.73 5.81
CA ASP A 156 -0.33 5.21 7.16
C ASP A 156 0.27 6.23 8.10
N LEU A 157 -0.51 7.28 8.35
CA LEU A 157 -0.16 8.32 9.29
C LEU A 157 -0.06 7.64 10.66
N LEU A 158 1.15 7.25 11.05
CA LEU A 158 1.49 6.96 12.44
C LEU A 158 2.41 8.11 12.88
N PRO A 159 2.19 8.71 14.07
CA PRO A 159 3.14 9.67 14.59
C PRO A 159 4.51 9.00 14.70
N GLN A 160 5.58 9.67 14.29
CA GLN A 160 6.93 9.19 14.58
C GLN A 160 7.17 9.32 16.08
N PHE A 161 7.23 8.18 16.77
CA PHE A 161 7.53 8.17 18.19
C PHE A 161 9.04 8.24 18.38
N SER A 162 9.51 9.24 19.14
CA SER A 162 10.79 9.07 19.80
C SER A 162 10.67 7.91 20.78
N THR A 163 11.67 7.03 20.82
CA THR A 163 11.82 5.85 21.70
C THR A 163 11.44 6.08 23.17
N ASP A 164 11.36 7.33 23.62
CA ASP A 164 11.23 7.73 25.03
C ASP A 164 9.81 8.17 25.45
N ALA A 165 8.87 8.36 24.52
CA ALA A 165 7.50 8.81 24.83
C ALA A 165 6.49 7.69 24.57
N PHE A 166 5.80 7.26 25.63
CA PHE A 166 4.60 6.44 25.48
C PHE A 166 3.57 7.27 24.72
N PRO A 167 2.92 6.73 23.69
CA PRO A 167 1.86 7.46 23.05
C PRO A 167 0.73 7.68 24.04
N GLY A 168 0.31 8.94 24.10
CA GLY A 168 -0.77 9.40 24.91
C GLY A 168 -2.11 8.92 24.39
N TRP A 169 -2.40 7.64 24.58
CA TRP A 169 -3.62 7.06 24.07
C TRP A 169 -4.79 7.39 24.94
N VAL A 170 -5.87 7.83 24.30
CA VAL A 170 -7.14 8.09 24.94
C VAL A 170 -8.19 7.30 24.19
N SER A 171 -8.49 6.10 24.70
CA SER A 171 -9.45 5.18 24.08
C SER A 171 -10.70 5.01 24.94
N GLY A 172 -11.88 5.09 24.33
CA GLY A 172 -13.13 4.58 24.90
C GLY A 172 -14.25 5.60 25.14
N ASP A 173 -15.27 5.12 25.84
CA ASP A 173 -16.22 5.89 26.64
C ASP A 173 -15.48 6.48 27.86
N PRO A 174 -16.03 7.34 28.73
CA PRO A 174 -15.24 8.31 29.50
C PRO A 174 -14.45 7.72 30.69
N HIS A 175 -13.98 6.49 30.55
CA HIS A 175 -12.72 5.96 31.04
C HIS A 175 -11.55 6.60 30.28
N LEU A 176 -10.99 7.66 30.85
CA LEU A 176 -9.93 8.43 30.20
C LEU A 176 -8.57 7.87 30.57
N LYS A 177 -7.67 7.87 29.60
CA LYS A 177 -6.23 7.72 29.78
C LYS A 177 -5.57 9.00 29.30
N THR A 178 -4.68 9.57 30.10
CA THR A 178 -4.01 10.84 29.75
C THR A 178 -2.87 10.61 28.77
N LEU A 179 -2.32 11.71 28.24
CA LEU A 179 -1.21 11.65 27.31
C LEU A 179 0.06 11.02 27.90
N ASP A 180 0.24 11.06 29.23
CA ASP A 180 1.36 10.39 29.93
C ASP A 180 0.95 9.05 30.59
N GLY A 181 -0.19 8.48 30.19
CA GLY A 181 -0.59 7.12 30.54
C GLY A 181 -1.31 6.97 31.89
N VAL A 182 -2.00 8.00 32.37
CA VAL A 182 -2.79 7.95 33.60
C VAL A 182 -4.23 7.56 33.32
N ASP A 183 -4.63 6.37 33.78
CA ASP A 183 -6.04 5.95 33.74
C ASP A 183 -6.87 6.56 34.87
N TYR A 184 -8.05 7.11 34.53
CA TYR A 184 -9.05 7.53 35.50
C TYR A 184 -10.47 7.63 34.91
N ASP A 185 -11.48 7.45 35.76
CA ASP A 185 -12.90 7.50 35.34
C ASP A 185 -13.47 8.93 35.44
N PHE A 186 -13.99 9.45 34.33
CA PHE A 186 -14.62 10.76 34.24
C PHE A 186 -16.05 10.68 33.67
N GLN A 187 -16.93 9.99 34.39
CA GLN A 187 -18.32 9.74 34.02
C GLN A 187 -19.23 10.98 34.19
N ALA A 188 -18.83 12.14 33.66
CA ALA A 188 -19.56 13.40 33.78
C ALA A 188 -20.60 13.57 32.65
N ALA A 189 -21.57 14.47 32.86
CA ALA A 189 -22.54 14.84 31.83
C ALA A 189 -22.39 16.32 31.48
N GLY A 190 -22.14 16.62 30.20
CA GLY A 190 -21.86 17.95 29.70
C GLY A 190 -20.89 17.95 28.53
N GLU A 191 -20.43 19.13 28.15
CA GLU A 191 -19.39 19.31 27.13
C GLU A 191 -18.11 19.77 27.81
N PHE A 192 -16.98 19.17 27.43
CA PHE A 192 -15.70 19.34 28.11
C PHE A 192 -14.54 19.52 27.13
N VAL A 193 -13.52 20.26 27.55
CA VAL A 193 -12.23 20.35 26.86
C VAL A 193 -11.45 19.06 27.15
N LEU A 194 -11.23 18.25 26.12
CA LEU A 194 -10.30 17.12 26.22
C LEU A 194 -8.86 17.64 26.17
N LEU A 195 -8.57 18.47 25.18
CA LEU A 195 -7.26 19.11 24.96
C LEU A 195 -7.44 20.49 24.34
N GLN A 196 -6.59 21.44 24.73
CA GLN A 196 -6.42 22.70 24.04
C GLN A 196 -4.96 23.17 24.12
N SER A 197 -4.44 23.77 23.05
CA SER A 197 -3.12 24.40 23.06
C SER A 197 -3.08 25.57 24.03
N THR A 198 -2.02 25.62 24.84
CA THR A 198 -1.68 26.78 25.68
C THR A 198 -0.89 27.85 24.90
N ASP A 199 -0.44 27.51 23.70
CA ASP A 199 0.36 28.35 22.81
C ASP A 199 -0.42 28.82 21.58
N ALA A 200 0.28 29.25 20.53
CA ALA A 200 -0.33 29.80 19.33
C ALA A 200 -0.69 28.75 18.26
N GLN A 201 -0.43 27.45 18.50
CA GLN A 201 -0.69 26.35 17.54
C GLN A 201 -2.19 26.15 17.28
N GLY A 202 -3.04 26.45 18.28
CA GLY A 202 -4.50 26.50 18.09
C GLY A 202 -5.20 25.15 17.97
N PHE A 203 -4.55 24.05 18.37
CA PHE A 203 -5.17 22.74 18.50
C PHE A 203 -6.23 22.78 19.62
N ALA A 204 -7.40 22.19 19.38
CA ALA A 204 -8.47 22.09 20.35
C ALA A 204 -9.35 20.88 20.07
N LEU A 205 -9.64 20.10 21.10
CA LEU A 205 -10.48 18.92 21.04
C LEU A 205 -11.45 18.92 22.22
N GLN A 206 -12.75 18.80 21.91
CA GLN A 206 -13.84 18.82 22.88
C GLN A 206 -14.69 17.56 22.73
N ALA A 207 -15.28 17.10 23.85
CA ALA A 207 -16.19 15.98 23.86
C ALA A 207 -17.52 16.34 24.55
N ARG A 208 -18.62 15.84 23.99
CA ARG A 208 -19.95 15.87 24.58
C ARG A 208 -20.23 14.51 25.22
N MET A 209 -20.29 14.51 26.54
CA MET A 209 -20.58 13.32 27.35
C MET A 209 -22.04 13.32 27.80
N VAL A 210 -22.77 12.24 27.50
CA VAL A 210 -24.21 12.11 27.81
C VAL A 210 -24.49 10.87 28.67
N PRO A 211 -25.39 10.94 29.66
CA PRO A 211 -25.74 9.78 30.49
C PRO A 211 -26.46 8.69 29.71
N VAL A 212 -26.02 7.44 29.89
CA VAL A 212 -26.69 6.20 29.40
C VAL A 212 -27.13 5.29 30.54
N GLY A 213 -26.66 5.55 31.77
CA GLY A 213 -27.03 4.82 32.99
C GLY A 213 -27.10 5.72 34.22
N GLU A 214 -27.20 5.13 35.42
CA GLU A 214 -27.27 5.93 36.68
C GLU A 214 -25.95 6.65 37.02
N ASN A 215 -24.81 6.09 36.59
CA ASN A 215 -23.47 6.67 36.80
C ASN A 215 -22.53 6.39 35.62
N VAL A 216 -23.09 6.12 34.43
CA VAL A 216 -22.35 5.88 33.19
C VAL A 216 -22.82 6.87 32.14
N SER A 217 -21.85 7.50 31.51
CA SER A 217 -21.97 8.39 30.36
C SER A 217 -21.17 7.84 29.20
N VAL A 218 -21.47 8.30 27.99
CA VAL A 218 -20.70 7.99 26.77
C VAL A 218 -20.31 9.27 26.08
N ASN A 219 -19.25 9.24 25.27
CA ASN A 219 -18.99 10.28 24.30
C ASN A 219 -20.04 10.16 23.20
N GLN A 220 -20.92 11.14 23.04
CA GLN A 220 -21.91 11.18 21.95
C GLN A 220 -21.37 11.95 20.75
N ALA A 221 -20.62 13.02 21.01
CA ALA A 221 -20.06 13.86 19.97
C ALA A 221 -18.65 14.31 20.34
N ILE A 222 -17.79 14.47 19.33
CA ILE A 222 -16.51 15.16 19.45
C ILE A 222 -16.52 16.39 18.55
N ALA A 223 -15.79 17.42 18.94
CA ALA A 223 -15.59 18.59 18.10
C ALA A 223 -14.13 19.07 18.17
N THR A 224 -13.60 19.44 17.03
CA THR A 224 -12.25 19.95 16.83
C THR A 224 -12.25 21.14 15.87
N ASN A 225 -11.09 21.72 15.61
CA ASN A 225 -10.90 22.84 14.72
C ASN A 225 -9.74 22.59 13.76
N LEU A 226 -10.00 22.66 12.46
CA LEU A 226 -9.00 22.59 11.40
C LEU A 226 -8.88 23.95 10.71
N ASP A 227 -7.75 24.64 10.91
CA ASP A 227 -7.49 26.01 10.41
C ASP A 227 -8.68 26.98 10.61
N GLY A 228 -9.21 27.01 11.84
CA GLY A 228 -10.33 27.89 12.18
C GLY A 228 -11.70 27.43 11.68
N THR A 229 -11.78 26.24 11.06
CA THR A 229 -13.02 25.59 10.65
C THR A 229 -13.41 24.53 11.69
N PRO A 230 -14.54 24.71 12.41
CA PRO A 230 -15.03 23.70 13.33
C PRO A 230 -15.45 22.43 12.58
N VAL A 231 -15.00 21.29 13.10
CA VAL A 231 -15.38 19.95 12.65
C VAL A 231 -16.01 19.25 13.84
N MET A 232 -17.16 18.63 13.65
CA MET A 232 -17.87 17.87 14.66
C MET A 232 -18.20 16.50 14.09
N ILE A 233 -18.05 15.46 14.90
CA ILE A 233 -18.59 14.13 14.62
C ILE A 233 -19.59 13.82 15.73
N ASP A 234 -20.85 13.57 15.40
CA ASP A 234 -21.94 13.32 16.36
C ASP A 234 -22.64 12.00 16.04
N ALA A 235 -22.51 11.01 16.93
CA ALA A 235 -23.12 9.69 16.75
C ALA A 235 -24.65 9.72 16.82
N ALA A 236 -25.26 10.79 17.35
CA ALA A 236 -26.71 10.91 17.36
C ALA A 236 -27.30 11.23 15.98
N ASP A 237 -26.47 11.73 15.06
CA ASP A 237 -26.88 12.15 13.73
C ASP A 237 -26.72 11.03 12.70
N THR A 238 -27.64 10.98 11.74
CA THR A 238 -27.58 9.98 10.65
C THR A 238 -26.40 10.19 9.71
N GLU A 239 -25.90 11.42 9.65
CA GLU A 239 -24.70 11.83 8.91
C GLU A 239 -23.73 12.41 9.94
N PRO A 240 -22.88 11.58 10.58
CA PRO A 240 -22.16 11.98 11.79
C PRO A 240 -21.21 13.16 11.58
N LEU A 241 -20.59 13.27 10.40
CA LEU A 241 -19.60 14.31 10.11
C LEU A 241 -20.26 15.65 9.78
N HIS A 242 -19.88 16.69 10.52
CA HIS A 242 -20.31 18.05 10.33
C HIS A 242 -19.10 18.98 10.16
N VAL A 243 -19.08 19.75 9.08
CA VAL A 243 -18.04 20.77 8.84
C VAL A 243 -18.70 22.15 8.84
N ASN A 244 -18.23 23.03 9.71
CA ASN A 244 -18.77 24.37 9.92
C ASN A 244 -20.30 24.38 10.17
N GLY A 245 -20.78 23.37 10.92
CA GLY A 245 -22.19 23.20 11.26
C GLY A 245 -23.09 22.68 10.16
N VAL A 246 -22.53 22.19 9.07
CA VAL A 246 -23.27 21.55 7.98
C VAL A 246 -22.90 20.07 7.97
N ALA A 247 -23.89 19.18 7.99
CA ALA A 247 -23.68 17.75 7.80
C ALA A 247 -23.05 17.49 6.42
N VAL A 248 -22.00 16.69 6.40
CA VAL A 248 -21.23 16.30 5.21
C VAL A 248 -21.23 14.78 5.12
N ALA A 249 -21.84 14.27 4.05
CA ALA A 249 -21.72 12.86 3.70
C ALA A 249 -20.32 12.64 3.10
N LEU A 250 -19.49 11.87 3.78
CA LEU A 250 -18.21 11.39 3.28
C LEU A 250 -18.36 9.92 2.92
N ALA A 251 -18.08 9.52 1.68
CA ALA A 251 -18.19 8.13 1.28
C ALA A 251 -17.12 7.28 1.97
N ASP A 252 -17.40 5.98 2.09
CA ASP A 252 -16.41 5.03 2.59
C ASP A 252 -15.19 4.99 1.65
N GLY A 253 -13.99 4.87 2.21
CA GLY A 253 -12.71 4.94 1.49
C GLY A 253 -12.33 6.34 0.98
N SER A 254 -13.12 7.38 1.27
CA SER A 254 -12.88 8.73 0.77
C SER A 254 -12.24 9.66 1.80
N ALA A 255 -11.66 10.76 1.30
CA ALA A 255 -11.11 11.84 2.12
C ALA A 255 -11.77 13.20 1.82
N LEU A 256 -11.67 14.12 2.78
CA LEU A 256 -12.17 15.49 2.69
C LEU A 256 -11.14 16.48 3.27
N ASP A 257 -10.66 17.39 2.43
CA ASP A 257 -9.85 18.52 2.88
C ASP A 257 -10.70 19.55 3.64
N VAL A 258 -10.22 19.96 4.80
CA VAL A 258 -10.84 21.00 5.64
C VAL A 258 -9.75 21.94 6.15
N GLY A 259 -9.64 23.12 5.54
CA GLY A 259 -8.55 24.04 5.86
C GLY A 259 -7.21 23.47 5.39
N GLU A 260 -6.23 23.42 6.28
CA GLU A 260 -4.94 22.74 6.06
C GLU A 260 -4.96 21.27 6.54
N GLY A 261 -6.06 20.82 7.17
CA GLY A 261 -6.25 19.44 7.62
C GLY A 261 -7.02 18.58 6.63
N ARG A 262 -7.07 17.27 6.92
CA ARG A 262 -7.81 16.29 6.11
C ARG A 262 -8.56 15.30 6.99
N ILE A 263 -9.72 14.86 6.53
CA ILE A 263 -10.56 13.85 7.20
C ILE A 263 -10.72 12.66 6.28
N TYR A 264 -10.34 11.48 6.74
CA TYR A 264 -10.52 10.21 6.04
C TYR A 264 -11.68 9.43 6.65
N ARG A 265 -12.37 8.62 5.85
CA ARG A 265 -13.41 7.70 6.34
C ARG A 265 -13.14 6.27 5.86
N ARG A 266 -13.18 5.31 6.81
CA ARG A 266 -13.21 3.87 6.55
C ARG A 266 -14.29 3.21 7.40
N GLY A 267 -15.36 2.71 6.78
CA GLY A 267 -16.56 2.20 7.43
C GLY A 267 -17.19 3.22 8.39
N ASP A 268 -17.13 2.89 9.68
CA ASP A 268 -17.64 3.73 10.78
C ASP A 268 -16.52 4.51 11.49
N VAL A 269 -15.30 4.51 10.93
CA VAL A 269 -14.13 5.21 11.47
C VAL A 269 -13.84 6.47 10.66
N TYR A 270 -13.60 7.58 11.37
CA TYR A 270 -13.14 8.84 10.81
C TYR A 270 -11.76 9.18 11.37
N THR A 271 -10.78 9.41 10.50
CA THR A 271 -9.43 9.85 10.90
C THR A 271 -9.24 11.31 10.53
N ILE A 272 -9.10 12.17 11.53
CA ILE A 272 -8.88 13.60 11.38
C ILE A 272 -7.38 13.87 11.52
N VAL A 273 -6.75 14.41 10.48
CA VAL A 273 -5.31 14.65 10.40
C VAL A 273 -5.01 16.13 10.45
N TYR A 274 -4.06 16.50 11.29
CA TYR A 274 -3.59 17.87 11.49
C TYR A 274 -2.18 17.98 10.91
N PRO A 275 -1.95 18.87 9.93
CA PRO A 275 -0.66 18.98 9.27
C PRO A 275 0.42 19.41 10.26
N GLY A 276 1.61 18.83 10.14
CA GLY A 276 2.80 19.20 10.88
C GLY A 276 3.41 20.52 10.41
N ALA A 277 4.59 20.87 10.94
CA ALA A 277 5.28 22.13 10.63
C ALA A 277 5.69 22.30 9.15
N ASP A 278 5.74 21.23 8.37
CA ASP A 278 6.01 21.27 6.92
C ASP A 278 4.77 21.68 6.10
N GLY A 279 3.58 21.64 6.71
CA GLY A 279 2.31 22.02 6.10
C GLY A 279 1.82 21.03 5.03
N VAL A 280 2.35 19.81 5.04
CA VAL A 280 1.94 18.71 4.16
C VAL A 280 1.32 17.63 5.04
N ILE A 281 0.18 17.08 4.63
CA ILE A 281 -0.47 16.00 5.38
C ILE A 281 0.37 14.73 5.19
N GLY A 282 1.03 14.25 6.26
CA GLY A 282 2.01 13.18 6.13
C GLY A 282 2.39 12.41 7.38
N ASN A 283 3.12 11.30 7.18
CA ASN A 283 3.54 10.42 8.27
C ASN A 283 4.28 11.24 9.34
N GLY A 284 3.96 11.01 10.61
CA GLY A 284 4.40 11.86 11.70
C GLY A 284 3.39 12.91 12.15
N ASP A 285 2.31 13.14 11.41
CA ASP A 285 1.28 14.12 11.76
C ASP A 285 0.35 13.67 12.88
N SER A 286 -0.19 14.68 13.57
CA SER A 286 -1.16 14.44 14.63
C SER A 286 -2.49 13.97 14.05
N GLN A 287 -3.17 13.08 14.75
CA GLN A 287 -4.43 12.50 14.38
C GLN A 287 -5.41 12.39 15.54
N VAL A 288 -6.68 12.46 15.19
CA VAL A 288 -7.80 12.08 16.04
C VAL A 288 -8.64 11.09 15.27
N VAL A 289 -8.63 9.83 15.71
CA VAL A 289 -9.42 8.73 15.15
C VAL A 289 -10.71 8.63 15.95
N VAL A 290 -11.84 8.61 15.25
CA VAL A 290 -13.18 8.62 15.84
C VAL A 290 -13.95 7.43 15.28
N ARG A 291 -14.20 6.43 16.13
CA ARG A 291 -15.00 5.25 15.78
C ARG A 291 -16.45 5.48 16.21
N VAL A 292 -17.36 5.54 15.25
CA VAL A 292 -18.79 5.71 15.50
C VAL A 292 -19.43 4.35 15.79
N ARG A 293 -20.12 4.20 16.91
CA ARG A 293 -20.85 2.98 17.26
C ARG A 293 -22.25 3.30 17.75
N ASP A 294 -23.23 3.02 16.91
CA ASP A 294 -24.65 3.32 17.15
C ASP A 294 -24.85 4.77 17.64
N ASP A 295 -25.03 4.99 18.94
CA ASP A 295 -25.28 6.29 19.58
C ASP A 295 -24.10 6.83 20.41
N ARG A 296 -22.91 6.24 20.28
CA ARG A 296 -21.68 6.69 20.94
C ARG A 296 -20.47 6.72 20.02
N LEU A 297 -19.42 7.36 20.50
CA LEU A 297 -18.11 7.48 19.88
C LEU A 297 -17.05 6.88 20.79
N ASP A 298 -16.13 6.13 20.19
CA ASP A 298 -14.83 5.89 20.77
C ASP A 298 -13.81 6.79 20.08
N LEU A 299 -12.92 7.35 20.88
CA LEU A 299 -11.86 8.22 20.43
C LEU A 299 -10.54 7.47 20.46
N ASP A 300 -9.60 7.87 19.61
CA ASP A 300 -8.17 7.63 19.78
C ASP A 300 -7.44 8.90 19.34
N VAL A 301 -6.49 9.37 20.14
CA VAL A 301 -5.79 10.65 19.96
C VAL A 301 -4.30 10.35 19.86
N ARG A 302 -3.69 10.71 18.73
CA ARG A 302 -2.30 10.45 18.41
C ARG A 302 -1.62 11.76 18.05
N LEU A 303 -0.80 12.30 18.94
CA LEU A 303 -0.20 13.63 18.70
C LEU A 303 1.27 13.51 18.36
N ASN A 304 1.72 14.38 17.47
CA ASN A 304 3.13 14.53 17.15
C ASN A 304 3.89 15.22 18.31
N ALA A 305 5.21 15.10 18.30
CA ALA A 305 6.07 15.66 19.34
C ALA A 305 6.02 17.19 19.44
N GLU A 306 5.48 17.89 18.44
CA GLU A 306 5.42 19.34 18.41
C GLU A 306 4.32 19.91 19.31
N LEU A 307 3.22 19.17 19.49
CA LEU A 307 2.12 19.55 20.37
C LEU A 307 2.39 19.19 21.84
N LEU A 308 3.11 18.09 22.09
CA LEU A 308 3.37 17.55 23.43
C LEU A 308 4.07 18.57 24.35
N GLY A 309 3.63 18.64 25.61
CA GLY A 309 4.13 19.58 26.63
C GLY A 309 3.60 21.01 26.50
N SER A 310 2.75 21.30 25.51
CA SER A 310 2.11 22.62 25.30
C SER A 310 0.59 22.58 25.38
N LEU A 311 0.03 21.49 25.89
CA LEU A 311 -1.41 21.23 25.96
C LEU A 311 -1.94 21.37 27.39
N GLU A 312 -3.24 21.53 27.52
CA GLU A 312 -3.97 21.41 28.77
C GLU A 312 -5.37 20.84 28.53
N GLY A 313 -5.97 20.19 29.52
CA GLY A 313 -7.31 19.62 29.41
C GLY A 313 -7.49 18.38 30.28
N LEU A 314 -8.58 17.64 30.03
CA LEU A 314 -8.82 16.36 30.70
C LEU A 314 -7.76 15.29 30.38
N LEU A 315 -7.06 15.41 29.25
CA LEU A 315 -6.06 14.43 28.82
C LEU A 315 -4.62 14.79 29.22
N GLY A 316 -4.42 15.79 30.06
CA GLY A 316 -3.09 16.21 30.53
C GLY A 316 -2.35 17.12 29.55
N ASP A 317 -1.04 17.29 29.78
CA ASP A 317 -0.17 18.16 28.97
C ASP A 317 0.78 17.38 28.04
N GLY A 318 0.99 16.09 28.30
CA GLY A 318 1.85 15.23 27.49
C GLY A 318 3.33 15.58 27.63
N ASP A 319 3.78 16.05 28.79
CA ASP A 319 5.17 16.44 29.03
C ASP A 319 6.07 15.27 29.49
N GLY A 320 5.51 14.06 29.57
CA GLY A 320 6.17 12.84 30.02
C GLY A 320 6.17 12.68 31.55
N ASN A 321 5.42 13.48 32.29
CA ASN A 321 5.33 13.42 33.75
C ASN A 321 3.90 13.13 34.23
N PRO A 322 3.49 11.85 34.39
CA PRO A 322 2.11 11.49 34.76
C PRO A 322 1.63 12.00 36.14
N ASP A 323 2.54 12.51 36.97
CA ASP A 323 2.19 13.07 38.28
C ASP A 323 1.48 14.44 38.17
N ASN A 324 1.57 15.15 37.04
CA ASN A 324 0.96 16.48 36.86
C ASN A 324 -0.32 16.49 35.99
N ASP A 325 -0.65 15.40 35.29
CA ASP A 325 -1.71 15.38 34.28
C ASP A 325 -3.09 15.84 34.78
N ILE A 326 -3.49 15.39 35.96
CA ILE A 326 -4.82 15.68 36.49
C ILE A 326 -4.77 17.02 37.22
N ALA A 327 -4.73 18.10 36.44
CA ALA A 327 -4.63 19.47 36.92
C ALA A 327 -5.86 20.32 36.59
N GLN A 328 -6.18 21.25 37.49
CA GLN A 328 -7.12 22.34 37.22
C GLN A 328 -6.53 23.34 36.22
N ALA A 329 -7.37 24.15 35.60
CA ALA A 329 -6.94 25.18 34.63
C ALA A 329 -5.99 26.24 35.22
N ASP A 330 -5.83 26.31 36.55
CA ASP A 330 -4.83 27.16 37.21
C ASP A 330 -3.49 26.45 37.51
N GLY A 331 -3.34 25.20 37.06
CA GLY A 331 -2.19 24.33 37.29
C GLY A 331 -2.20 23.58 38.61
N THR A 332 -3.29 23.66 39.40
CA THR A 332 -3.41 22.90 40.65
C THR A 332 -3.65 21.42 40.37
N VAL A 333 -2.64 20.59 40.64
CA VAL A 333 -2.70 19.13 40.51
C VAL A 333 -3.59 18.51 41.61
N LEU A 334 -4.50 17.61 41.23
CA LEU A 334 -5.33 16.84 42.14
C LEU A 334 -4.52 15.73 42.82
N ALA A 335 -4.74 15.54 44.12
CA ALA A 335 -4.04 14.51 44.87
C ALA A 335 -4.62 13.12 44.58
N ARG A 336 -3.74 12.10 44.49
CA ARG A 336 -4.15 10.70 44.39
C ARG A 336 -4.24 10.03 45.78
N PRO A 337 -5.22 9.13 46.02
CA PRO A 337 -6.31 8.73 45.11
C PRO A 337 -7.33 9.86 44.91
N LEU A 338 -7.89 9.95 43.70
CA LEU A 338 -8.83 11.01 43.32
C LEU A 338 -10.07 10.99 44.23
N VAL A 339 -10.44 12.16 44.74
CA VAL A 339 -11.61 12.33 45.61
C VAL A 339 -12.79 12.81 44.77
N PHE A 340 -13.94 12.13 44.88
CA PHE A 340 -15.17 12.45 44.14
C PHE A 340 -15.49 13.95 44.09
N SER A 341 -15.43 14.64 45.25
CA SER A 341 -15.78 16.06 45.35
C SER A 341 -14.75 17.00 44.72
N GLU A 342 -13.52 16.55 44.52
CA GLU A 342 -12.48 17.32 43.85
C GLU A 342 -12.60 17.15 42.33
N LEU A 343 -12.75 15.89 41.87
CA LEU A 343 -12.90 15.53 40.47
C LEU A 343 -14.19 16.08 39.85
N TYR A 344 -15.36 15.78 40.45
CA TYR A 344 -16.68 16.27 39.99
C TYR A 344 -17.08 17.61 40.63
N GLY A 345 -16.11 18.34 41.16
CA GLY A 345 -16.26 19.68 41.69
C GLY A 345 -15.55 20.70 40.80
N ALA A 346 -14.54 21.36 41.34
CA ALA A 346 -13.81 22.42 40.64
C ALA A 346 -13.09 21.91 39.38
N TYR A 347 -12.53 20.69 39.39
CA TYR A 347 -11.84 20.15 38.21
C TYR A 347 -12.78 19.98 37.01
N ARG A 348 -13.92 19.29 37.17
CA ARG A 348 -14.96 19.19 36.13
C ARG A 348 -15.44 20.55 35.66
N ASP A 349 -15.68 21.46 36.60
CA ASP A 349 -16.23 22.78 36.29
C ASP A 349 -15.22 23.67 35.54
N ASP A 350 -13.91 23.50 35.76
CA ASP A 350 -12.84 24.23 35.07
C ASP A 350 -12.74 23.82 33.60
N TRP A 351 -12.85 22.51 33.31
CA TRP A 351 -12.76 21.97 31.95
C TRP A 351 -14.11 21.95 31.20
N ARG A 352 -15.17 22.47 31.82
CA ARG A 352 -16.52 22.50 31.24
C ARG A 352 -16.67 23.62 30.21
N ILE A 353 -17.21 23.27 29.05
CA ILE A 353 -17.74 24.23 28.09
C ILE A 353 -19.07 24.79 28.62
N SER A 354 -19.09 26.08 28.95
CA SER A 354 -20.24 26.75 29.56
C SER A 354 -20.81 27.90 28.72
N SER A 355 -20.20 28.18 27.56
CA SER A 355 -20.63 29.28 26.69
C SER A 355 -20.53 28.90 25.21
N LEU A 356 -21.43 29.46 24.39
CA LEU A 356 -21.40 29.30 22.93
C LEU A 356 -20.15 29.90 22.27
N GLY A 357 -19.42 30.78 22.98
CA GLY A 357 -18.21 31.39 22.44
C GLY A 357 -16.98 30.47 22.54
N ASP A 358 -17.02 29.50 23.44
CA ASP A 358 -15.93 28.56 23.72
C ASP A 358 -16.20 27.18 23.10
N SER A 359 -17.43 26.94 22.63
CA SER A 359 -17.83 25.66 22.04
C SER A 359 -17.44 25.55 20.57
N LEU A 360 -16.90 24.39 20.20
CA LEU A 360 -16.70 23.97 18.81
C LEU A 360 -17.90 23.20 18.25
N PHE A 361 -18.85 22.81 19.11
CA PHE A 361 -20.05 22.09 18.69
C PHE A 361 -21.04 22.99 17.97
N THR A 362 -21.78 22.36 17.06
CA THR A 362 -22.98 22.96 16.49
C THR A 362 -24.22 22.43 17.19
N TYR A 363 -25.20 23.31 17.38
CA TYR A 363 -26.37 23.05 18.20
C TYR A 363 -27.64 23.16 17.39
N ASP A 364 -28.54 22.22 17.64
CA ASP A 364 -29.87 22.26 17.08
C ASP A 364 -30.73 23.36 17.74
N ALA A 365 -31.86 23.65 17.12
CA ALA A 365 -32.74 24.73 17.57
C ALA A 365 -33.31 24.46 18.98
N GLY A 366 -32.72 25.10 19.99
CA GLY A 366 -33.13 24.97 21.39
C GLY A 366 -32.10 24.28 22.28
N GLU A 367 -31.01 23.79 21.70
CA GLU A 367 -29.88 23.22 22.42
C GLU A 367 -28.86 24.28 22.82
N SER A 368 -28.03 23.93 23.81
CA SER A 368 -26.94 24.77 24.33
C SER A 368 -26.02 23.93 25.21
N PRO A 369 -24.78 24.37 25.49
CA PRO A 369 -23.88 23.68 26.40
C PRO A 369 -24.51 23.42 27.79
N ASP A 370 -25.28 24.39 28.31
CA ASP A 370 -26.01 24.26 29.58
C ASP A 370 -27.11 23.18 29.54
N GLY A 371 -27.61 22.82 28.36
CA GLY A 371 -28.66 21.82 28.18
C GLY A 371 -28.15 20.39 28.37
N PHE A 372 -26.88 20.13 28.04
CA PHE A 372 -26.24 18.82 28.19
C PHE A 372 -25.66 18.61 29.60
N PHE A 373 -25.34 19.69 30.31
CA PHE A 373 -24.69 19.60 31.61
C PHE A 373 -25.63 19.15 32.74
N GLN A 374 -25.21 18.14 33.51
CA GLN A 374 -25.89 17.72 34.74
C GLN A 374 -24.93 17.79 35.92
N SER A 375 -25.10 18.82 36.77
CA SER A 375 -24.19 19.08 37.90
C SER A 375 -24.15 17.97 38.95
N ASP A 376 -25.24 17.21 39.06
CA ASP A 376 -25.42 16.15 40.06
C ASP A 376 -25.03 14.77 39.48
N PHE A 377 -24.48 14.72 38.26
CA PHE A 377 -24.00 13.52 37.59
C PHE A 377 -22.46 13.48 37.55
N PRO A 378 -21.83 12.31 37.78
CA PRO A 378 -22.46 11.07 38.24
C PRO A 378 -22.92 11.22 39.69
N GLY A 379 -23.83 10.36 40.16
CA GLY A 379 -24.32 10.42 41.53
C GLY A 379 -23.30 9.93 42.57
N ALA A 380 -22.40 9.04 42.16
CA ALA A 380 -21.27 8.52 42.93
C ALA A 380 -20.25 7.87 41.98
N ILE A 381 -19.02 7.63 42.47
CA ILE A 381 -18.10 6.69 41.80
C ILE A 381 -18.63 5.27 42.01
N VAL A 382 -18.78 4.53 40.92
CA VAL A 382 -19.07 3.10 40.92
C VAL A 382 -17.80 2.37 40.51
N SER A 383 -17.45 1.33 41.23
CA SER A 383 -16.32 0.46 40.95
C SER A 383 -16.74 -1.01 41.04
N LEU A 384 -15.96 -1.92 40.48
CA LEU A 384 -16.29 -3.36 40.43
C LEU A 384 -16.65 -3.96 41.80
N ASP A 385 -16.02 -3.50 42.88
CA ASP A 385 -16.28 -3.96 44.25
C ASP A 385 -17.60 -3.46 44.85
N THR A 386 -18.22 -2.45 44.23
CA THR A 386 -19.52 -1.89 44.64
C THR A 386 -20.72 -2.52 43.93
N LEU A 387 -20.49 -3.28 42.85
CA LEU A 387 -21.53 -3.92 42.07
C LEU A 387 -22.22 -5.08 42.83
N ASP A 388 -23.48 -5.37 42.47
CA ASP A 388 -24.15 -6.58 42.96
C ASP A 388 -23.36 -7.83 42.52
N PRO A 389 -23.05 -8.78 43.43
CA PRO A 389 -22.22 -9.93 43.09
C PRO A 389 -22.76 -10.81 41.95
N GLY A 390 -24.09 -10.85 41.76
CA GLY A 390 -24.70 -11.60 40.66
C GLY A 390 -24.55 -10.89 39.32
N VAL A 391 -24.66 -9.56 39.32
CA VAL A 391 -24.44 -8.71 38.13
C VAL A 391 -22.97 -8.75 37.72
N LEU A 392 -22.05 -8.58 38.68
CA LEU A 392 -20.61 -8.65 38.43
C LEU A 392 -20.20 -10.01 37.83
N ALA A 393 -20.73 -11.12 38.36
CA ALA A 393 -20.43 -12.44 37.83
C ALA A 393 -20.93 -12.62 36.39
N ALA A 394 -22.15 -12.16 36.09
CA ALA A 394 -22.70 -12.23 34.73
C ALA A 394 -21.92 -11.36 33.73
N ALA A 395 -21.50 -10.17 34.15
CA ALA A 395 -20.71 -9.26 33.33
C ALA A 395 -19.31 -9.83 33.04
N ARG A 396 -18.63 -10.42 34.04
CA ARG A 396 -17.35 -11.12 33.83
C ARG A 396 -17.49 -12.31 32.89
N ASP A 397 -18.54 -13.11 33.04
CA ASP A 397 -18.81 -14.24 32.14
C ASP A 397 -19.02 -13.75 30.69
N ALA A 398 -19.69 -12.61 30.50
CA ALA A 398 -19.89 -12.00 29.18
C ALA A 398 -18.57 -11.47 28.58
N ALA A 399 -17.76 -10.74 29.36
CA ALA A 399 -16.46 -10.23 28.93
C ALA A 399 -15.50 -11.36 28.53
N LEU A 400 -15.42 -12.43 29.34
CA LEU A 400 -14.62 -13.62 29.00
C LEU A 400 -15.14 -14.34 27.75
N ALA A 401 -16.46 -14.38 27.55
CA ALA A 401 -17.06 -14.97 26.35
C ALA A 401 -16.82 -14.12 25.10
N ALA A 402 -16.68 -12.81 25.24
CA ALA A 402 -16.26 -11.89 24.18
C ALA A 402 -14.77 -12.03 23.83
N GLY A 403 -13.96 -12.64 24.71
CA GLY A 403 -12.53 -12.87 24.48
C GLY A 403 -11.62 -11.90 25.22
N LEU A 404 -12.16 -11.00 26.05
CA LEU A 404 -11.36 -10.06 26.82
C LEU A 404 -10.48 -10.79 27.83
N GLN A 405 -9.22 -10.34 27.94
CA GLN A 405 -8.26 -10.93 28.86
C GLN A 405 -8.55 -10.53 30.31
N GLU A 406 -8.76 -11.52 31.17
CA GLU A 406 -9.05 -11.28 32.58
C GLU A 406 -7.91 -10.49 33.26
N SER A 407 -8.28 -9.47 34.04
CA SER A 407 -7.36 -8.59 34.81
C SER A 407 -6.63 -7.51 34.00
N SER A 408 -7.03 -7.22 32.76
CA SER A 408 -6.64 -5.98 32.07
C SER A 408 -7.52 -4.80 32.50
N ALA A 409 -7.03 -3.57 32.33
CA ALA A 409 -7.84 -2.36 32.59
C ALA A 409 -9.08 -2.30 31.67
N ALA A 410 -8.90 -2.65 30.38
CA ALA A 410 -9.99 -2.76 29.42
C ALA A 410 -11.05 -3.80 29.84
N PHE A 411 -10.64 -4.95 30.38
CA PHE A 411 -11.56 -5.94 30.93
C PHE A 411 -12.36 -5.37 32.11
N ASP A 412 -11.68 -4.73 33.06
CA ASP A 412 -12.33 -4.19 34.26
C ASP A 412 -13.33 -3.06 33.92
N ASN A 413 -12.97 -2.17 32.98
CA ASN A 413 -13.84 -1.10 32.48
C ASN A 413 -15.04 -1.69 31.73
N ALA A 414 -14.81 -2.57 30.74
CA ALA A 414 -15.89 -3.18 29.97
C ALA A 414 -16.88 -3.97 30.84
N VAL A 415 -16.39 -4.67 31.87
CA VAL A 415 -17.24 -5.35 32.86
C VAL A 415 -18.08 -4.35 33.64
N LEU A 416 -17.51 -3.22 34.04
CA LEU A 416 -18.23 -2.18 34.76
C LEU A 416 -19.33 -1.54 33.89
N ASP A 417 -19.00 -1.14 32.65
CA ASP A 417 -19.95 -0.51 31.75
C ASP A 417 -21.06 -1.49 31.36
N PHE A 418 -20.70 -2.70 30.94
CA PHE A 418 -21.68 -3.75 30.64
C PHE A 418 -22.58 -4.07 31.85
N ALA A 419 -22.02 -4.10 33.07
CA ALA A 419 -22.83 -4.35 34.27
C ALA A 419 -23.85 -3.23 34.55
N LEU A 420 -23.55 -2.00 34.17
CA LEU A 420 -24.36 -0.82 34.45
C LEU A 420 -25.35 -0.49 33.32
N THR A 421 -25.02 -0.86 32.08
CA THR A 421 -25.82 -0.54 30.88
C THR A 421 -26.51 -1.77 30.28
N ASN A 422 -25.92 -2.97 30.45
CA ASN A 422 -26.27 -4.19 29.73
C ASN A 422 -26.17 -4.04 28.21
N ASP A 423 -25.19 -3.25 27.75
CA ASP A 423 -24.87 -3.05 26.33
C ASP A 423 -23.59 -3.79 25.95
N GLU A 424 -23.71 -4.76 25.05
CA GLU A 424 -22.58 -5.58 24.56
C GLU A 424 -21.57 -4.77 23.75
N SER A 425 -21.93 -3.58 23.24
CA SER A 425 -21.01 -2.74 22.47
C SER A 425 -19.75 -2.37 23.28
N PHE A 426 -19.86 -2.20 24.60
CA PHE A 426 -18.70 -1.91 25.48
C PHE A 426 -17.71 -3.07 25.53
N LEU A 427 -18.18 -4.32 25.38
CA LEU A 427 -17.30 -5.49 25.32
C LEU A 427 -16.52 -5.52 23.99
N THR A 428 -17.19 -5.17 22.88
CA THR A 428 -16.56 -5.06 21.57
C THR A 428 -15.52 -3.94 21.56
N SER A 429 -15.87 -2.74 22.05
CA SER A 429 -14.93 -1.61 22.18
C SER A 429 -13.65 -1.99 22.89
N ALA A 430 -13.76 -2.70 24.01
CA ALA A 430 -12.61 -3.07 24.82
C ALA A 430 -11.66 -4.07 24.16
N LEU A 431 -12.09 -4.76 23.08
CA LEU A 431 -11.23 -5.62 22.26
C LEU A 431 -10.46 -4.87 21.17
N GLU A 432 -10.84 -3.62 20.90
CA GLU A 432 -10.25 -2.74 19.88
C GLU A 432 -9.52 -1.55 20.53
N VAL A 433 -9.42 -1.55 21.87
CA VAL A 433 -8.64 -0.57 22.61
C VAL A 433 -7.17 -0.90 22.38
N PRO A 434 -6.39 0.03 21.79
CA PRO A 434 -4.95 -0.11 21.67
C PRO A 434 -4.29 -0.59 22.97
N LEU A 435 -3.44 -1.60 22.85
CA LEU A 435 -2.60 -2.17 23.89
C LEU A 435 -1.17 -1.69 23.73
N ALA A 436 -0.66 -1.03 24.77
CA ALA A 436 0.73 -0.61 24.84
C ALA A 436 1.41 -1.49 25.87
N SER A 437 2.31 -2.35 25.39
CA SER A 437 3.00 -3.32 26.21
C SER A 437 4.50 -3.21 26.02
N VAL A 438 5.23 -3.28 27.13
CA VAL A 438 6.69 -3.31 27.13
C VAL A 438 7.13 -4.56 27.88
N GLY A 439 7.98 -5.35 27.22
CA GLY A 439 8.63 -6.53 27.75
C GLY A 439 9.72 -6.21 28.77
N THR A 440 10.66 -7.12 28.90
CA THR A 440 11.77 -7.08 29.85
C THR A 440 13.07 -7.37 29.13
N GLU A 441 14.19 -7.43 29.86
CA GLU A 441 15.49 -7.81 29.30
C GLU A 441 15.65 -9.34 29.18
N LEU A 442 14.54 -10.07 29.12
CA LEU A 442 14.46 -11.53 29.02
C LEU A 442 13.39 -11.89 28.00
N ALA A 443 13.51 -13.07 27.41
CA ALA A 443 12.49 -13.64 26.51
C ALA A 443 11.05 -13.54 27.08
N ASP A 444 10.23 -12.81 26.34
CA ASP A 444 8.85 -12.48 26.61
C ASP A 444 7.93 -12.94 25.47
N THR A 445 6.62 -12.82 25.68
CA THR A 445 5.61 -13.05 24.65
C THR A 445 4.58 -11.96 24.77
N LEU A 446 4.60 -11.04 23.82
CA LEU A 446 3.71 -9.89 23.72
C LEU A 446 2.68 -10.20 22.64
N ILE A 447 1.40 -10.10 22.99
CA ILE A 447 0.30 -10.38 22.07
C ILE A 447 -0.64 -9.19 22.14
N GLY A 448 -0.89 -8.58 20.99
CA GLY A 448 -1.85 -7.52 20.77
C GLY A 448 -3.29 -8.01 20.73
N ASN A 449 -4.18 -7.11 20.34
CA ASN A 449 -5.62 -7.29 20.24
C ASN A 449 -6.08 -6.90 18.82
N ALA A 450 -7.31 -6.42 18.66
CA ALA A 450 -7.83 -6.07 17.34
C ALA A 450 -7.71 -4.57 17.02
N GLY A 451 -7.09 -3.80 17.91
CA GLY A 451 -6.78 -2.39 17.72
C GLY A 451 -5.31 -2.17 17.46
N ASP A 452 -4.99 -0.97 17.00
CA ASP A 452 -3.65 -0.49 16.66
C ASP A 452 -2.73 -0.41 17.89
N ASP A 453 -1.93 -1.44 18.10
CA ASP A 453 -1.16 -1.70 19.30
C ASP A 453 0.29 -1.19 19.22
N VAL A 454 0.95 -1.08 20.38
CA VAL A 454 2.38 -0.75 20.48
C VAL A 454 3.03 -1.76 21.39
N LEU A 455 3.82 -2.66 20.82
CA LEU A 455 4.45 -3.77 21.53
C LEU A 455 5.97 -3.64 21.41
N ARG A 456 6.69 -3.62 22.54
CA ARG A 456 8.16 -3.53 22.57
C ARG A 456 8.78 -4.65 23.40
N GLY A 457 9.59 -5.53 22.80
CA GLY A 457 10.26 -6.65 23.46
C GLY A 457 11.35 -6.21 24.44
N LEU A 458 12.15 -5.23 24.04
CA LEU A 458 13.37 -4.72 24.69
C LEU A 458 14.58 -5.63 24.50
N GLY A 459 14.67 -6.76 25.19
CA GLY A 459 15.77 -7.66 24.93
C GLY A 459 15.57 -9.08 25.44
N GLY A 460 16.35 -10.01 24.92
CA GLY A 460 16.02 -11.43 24.97
C GLY A 460 15.31 -11.86 23.68
N ASP A 461 15.18 -13.17 23.48
CA ASP A 461 14.52 -13.71 22.28
C ASP A 461 12.99 -13.68 22.49
N ASP A 462 12.32 -12.71 21.90
CA ASP A 462 10.92 -12.35 22.15
C ASP A 462 9.97 -12.89 21.07
N GLY A 463 8.69 -13.06 21.45
CA GLY A 463 7.60 -13.24 20.49
C GLY A 463 6.66 -12.04 20.54
N VAL A 464 6.56 -11.29 19.45
CA VAL A 464 5.77 -10.06 19.35
C VAL A 464 4.69 -10.24 18.27
N PHE A 465 3.42 -10.22 18.65
CA PHE A 465 2.31 -10.53 17.75
C PHE A 465 1.28 -9.40 17.76
N GLY A 466 1.14 -8.65 16.66
CA GLY A 466 0.24 -7.50 16.51
C GLY A 466 -1.23 -7.91 16.49
N GLN A 467 -1.57 -8.82 15.57
CA GLN A 467 -2.89 -9.45 15.34
C GLN A 467 -3.76 -8.72 14.33
N SER A 468 -4.58 -7.76 14.72
CA SER A 468 -5.35 -6.98 13.75
C SER A 468 -5.30 -5.52 14.15
N GLY A 469 -5.35 -4.63 13.17
CA GLY A 469 -5.12 -3.21 13.42
C GLY A 469 -3.75 -2.81 12.89
N ASN A 470 -3.50 -1.51 12.82
CA ASN A 470 -2.22 -0.99 12.33
C ASN A 470 -1.27 -0.85 13.53
N ASP A 471 -0.41 -1.84 13.71
CA ASP A 471 0.40 -2.01 14.90
C ASP A 471 1.80 -1.41 14.77
N ILE A 472 2.43 -1.14 15.91
CA ILE A 472 3.83 -0.76 16.02
C ILE A 472 4.55 -1.81 16.85
N LEU A 473 5.39 -2.61 16.20
CA LEU A 473 6.04 -3.77 16.77
C LEU A 473 7.56 -3.57 16.78
N ASP A 474 8.18 -3.74 17.94
CA ASP A 474 9.63 -3.57 18.15
C ASP A 474 10.15 -4.80 18.92
N GLY A 475 11.01 -5.60 18.29
CA GLY A 475 11.66 -6.76 18.92
C GLY A 475 12.69 -6.32 19.96
N GLY A 476 13.68 -5.54 19.54
CA GLY A 476 14.74 -5.01 20.39
C GLY A 476 16.02 -5.83 20.26
N ASP A 477 16.70 -6.11 21.38
CA ASP A 477 17.92 -6.92 21.40
C ASP A 477 17.59 -8.42 21.51
N GLY A 478 17.64 -9.22 20.45
CA GLY A 478 17.19 -10.62 20.54
C GLY A 478 17.24 -11.37 19.23
N ASN A 479 16.87 -12.64 19.25
CA ASN A 479 16.46 -13.31 18.00
C ASN A 479 14.96 -13.47 18.10
N ASP A 480 14.24 -12.51 17.55
CA ASP A 480 12.84 -12.27 17.82
C ASP A 480 11.95 -12.91 16.76
N SER A 481 10.71 -13.19 17.13
CA SER A 481 9.67 -13.65 16.21
C SER A 481 8.55 -12.64 16.24
N ILE A 482 8.43 -11.88 15.15
CA ILE A 482 7.50 -10.77 15.02
C ILE A 482 6.48 -11.08 13.92
N ALA A 483 5.20 -10.86 14.20
CA ALA A 483 4.14 -10.97 13.21
C ALA A 483 3.15 -9.80 13.35
N GLY A 484 3.03 -9.00 12.30
CA GLY A 484 2.03 -7.93 12.17
C GLY A 484 0.61 -8.48 12.11
N ALA A 485 0.39 -9.37 11.14
CA ALA A 485 -0.87 -10.00 10.77
C ALA A 485 -1.80 -9.10 9.95
N ASP A 486 -2.97 -8.67 10.43
CA ASP A 486 -3.92 -7.91 9.60
C ASP A 486 -3.80 -6.41 9.89
N GLY A 487 -3.36 -5.59 8.94
CA GLY A 487 -3.22 -4.15 9.12
C GLY A 487 -2.00 -3.63 8.38
N ASN A 488 -1.85 -2.31 8.36
CA ASN A 488 -0.64 -1.69 7.85
C ASN A 488 0.29 -1.45 9.04
N ASP A 489 1.26 -2.34 9.23
CA ASP A 489 2.07 -2.43 10.43
C ASP A 489 3.43 -1.72 10.26
N LEU A 490 3.93 -1.16 11.36
CA LEU A 490 5.31 -0.66 11.47
C LEU A 490 6.11 -1.63 12.34
N ILE A 491 7.05 -2.35 11.74
CA ILE A 491 7.78 -3.43 12.38
C ILE A 491 9.29 -3.16 12.37
N SER A 492 9.93 -3.32 13.53
CA SER A 492 11.38 -3.28 13.72
C SER A 492 11.86 -4.57 14.40
N GLY A 493 12.81 -5.29 13.79
CA GLY A 493 13.49 -6.45 14.38
C GLY A 493 14.43 -6.00 15.50
N GLY A 494 15.44 -5.20 15.15
CA GLY A 494 16.36 -4.59 16.11
C GLY A 494 17.76 -5.18 16.00
N LEU A 495 18.29 -5.75 17.08
CA LEU A 495 19.60 -6.42 17.06
C LEU A 495 19.42 -7.94 17.20
N GLY A 496 19.86 -8.70 16.22
CA GLY A 496 20.07 -10.14 16.27
C GLY A 496 19.53 -10.83 15.02
N HIS A 497 19.01 -12.05 15.14
CA HIS A 497 18.56 -12.81 13.96
C HIS A 497 17.05 -13.01 14.03
N ASP A 498 16.31 -12.14 13.38
CA ASP A 498 14.89 -12.00 13.57
C ASP A 498 14.09 -12.75 12.50
N ASN A 499 12.87 -13.15 12.88
CA ASN A 499 11.89 -13.73 11.98
C ASN A 499 10.66 -12.82 11.95
N ILE A 500 10.49 -12.10 10.85
CA ILE A 500 9.52 -11.03 10.72
C ILE A 500 8.53 -11.35 9.60
N GLY A 501 7.24 -11.21 9.89
CA GLY A 501 6.18 -11.25 8.89
C GLY A 501 5.26 -10.03 9.03
N GLY A 502 5.04 -9.31 7.92
CA GLY A 502 4.07 -8.22 7.82
C GLY A 502 2.65 -8.77 7.91
N GLY A 503 2.14 -9.34 6.83
CA GLY A 503 0.87 -10.07 6.81
C GLY A 503 -0.07 -9.62 5.71
N LEU A 504 -1.18 -8.98 6.07
CA LEU A 504 -2.14 -8.37 5.17
C LEU A 504 -2.13 -6.86 5.39
N GLY A 505 -1.85 -6.08 4.35
CA GLY A 505 -1.78 -4.63 4.45
C GLY A 505 -0.47 -4.13 3.89
N ASN A 506 -0.32 -2.82 3.80
CA ASN A 506 0.92 -2.21 3.34
C ASN A 506 1.83 -2.03 4.56
N ASP A 507 2.79 -2.91 4.73
CA ASP A 507 3.65 -2.97 5.91
C ASP A 507 4.96 -2.20 5.69
N THR A 508 5.46 -1.59 6.77
CA THR A 508 6.81 -1.00 6.81
C THR A 508 7.68 -1.81 7.76
N ILE A 509 8.70 -2.48 7.24
CA ILE A 509 9.50 -3.44 7.99
C ILE A 509 10.99 -3.08 7.92
N ASP A 510 11.65 -3.03 9.07
CA ASP A 510 13.11 -2.89 9.24
C ASP A 510 13.65 -4.10 10.03
N GLY A 511 14.50 -4.92 9.41
CA GLY A 511 15.14 -6.08 10.07
C GLY A 511 16.13 -5.64 11.14
N GLY A 512 17.05 -4.75 10.77
CA GLY A 512 18.03 -4.16 11.68
C GLY A 512 19.41 -4.82 11.54
N ASP A 513 20.07 -5.11 12.67
CA ASP A 513 21.39 -5.74 12.68
C ASP A 513 21.28 -7.26 12.85
N GLY A 514 21.81 -8.03 11.90
CA GLY A 514 22.05 -9.46 11.95
C GLY A 514 21.43 -10.16 10.75
N ASP A 515 21.59 -11.49 10.65
CA ASP A 515 21.03 -12.26 9.52
C ASP A 515 19.53 -12.54 9.75
N ASP A 516 18.65 -11.80 9.08
CA ASP A 516 17.20 -11.78 9.30
C ASP A 516 16.41 -12.57 8.25
N ILE A 517 15.17 -12.96 8.59
CA ILE A 517 14.21 -13.57 7.67
C ILE A 517 12.93 -12.73 7.69
N ILE A 518 12.63 -12.08 6.57
CA ILE A 518 11.57 -11.10 6.43
C ILE A 518 10.64 -11.47 5.29
N GLY A 519 9.33 -11.42 5.54
CA GLY A 519 8.30 -11.49 4.50
C GLY A 519 7.28 -10.38 4.67
N GLY A 520 7.02 -9.60 3.62
CA GLY A 520 5.99 -8.56 3.60
C GLY A 520 4.60 -9.17 3.68
N GLY A 521 4.19 -9.88 2.64
CA GLY A 521 2.93 -10.64 2.65
C GLY A 521 2.02 -10.25 1.50
N PHE A 522 0.88 -9.65 1.81
CA PHE A 522 -0.05 -9.09 0.83
C PHE A 522 -0.16 -7.60 1.05
N GLY A 523 -0.05 -6.81 -0.01
CA GLY A 523 -0.08 -5.35 0.06
C GLY A 523 1.22 -4.79 -0.48
N ALA A 524 1.25 -3.48 -0.75
CA ALA A 524 2.45 -2.82 -1.23
C ALA A 524 3.38 -2.52 -0.05
N ASP A 525 4.37 -3.38 0.18
CA ASP A 525 5.22 -3.36 1.35
C ASP A 525 6.51 -2.55 1.15
N SER A 526 7.05 -2.00 2.23
CA SER A 526 8.35 -1.32 2.28
C SER A 526 9.26 -2.05 3.26
N ILE A 527 10.25 -2.78 2.75
CA ILE A 527 11.08 -3.68 3.56
C ILE A 527 12.56 -3.30 3.45
N THR A 528 13.25 -3.24 4.60
CA THR A 528 14.72 -3.14 4.70
C THR A 528 15.26 -4.32 5.50
N GLY A 529 16.21 -5.07 4.94
CA GLY A 529 16.95 -6.14 5.63
C GLY A 529 17.85 -5.56 6.72
N GLY A 530 18.77 -4.68 6.33
CA GLY A 530 19.62 -3.95 7.25
C GLY A 530 21.08 -4.39 7.14
N ALA A 531 21.69 -4.83 8.23
CA ALA A 531 23.08 -5.27 8.24
C ALA A 531 23.18 -6.75 8.57
N GLY A 532 23.48 -7.61 7.61
CA GLY A 532 23.23 -9.03 7.81
C GLY A 532 23.67 -9.93 6.69
N ASN A 533 22.98 -11.04 6.53
CA ASN A 533 22.89 -11.80 5.28
C ASN A 533 21.43 -12.23 5.29
N ASP A 534 20.60 -11.40 4.71
CA ASP A 534 19.17 -11.40 4.98
C ASP A 534 18.41 -12.22 3.95
N VAL A 535 17.24 -12.70 4.34
CA VAL A 535 16.29 -13.33 3.43
C VAL A 535 15.04 -12.47 3.38
N VAL A 536 14.83 -11.78 2.26
CA VAL A 536 13.74 -10.80 2.09
C VAL A 536 12.80 -11.28 0.99
N ALA A 537 11.50 -11.31 1.28
CA ALA A 537 10.47 -11.53 0.28
C ALA A 537 9.40 -10.42 0.38
N GLY A 538 9.11 -9.74 -0.72
CA GLY A 538 8.04 -8.74 -0.80
C GLY A 538 6.68 -9.40 -0.62
N GLY A 539 6.23 -10.13 -1.64
CA GLY A 539 5.04 -10.95 -1.54
C GLY A 539 4.10 -10.73 -2.70
N ALA A 540 2.96 -10.09 -2.45
CA ALA A 540 1.98 -9.78 -3.47
C ALA A 540 1.71 -8.28 -3.51
N ASP A 541 1.57 -7.76 -4.72
CA ASP A 541 1.47 -6.32 -5.05
C ASP A 541 2.85 -5.67 -5.17
N ASN A 542 2.90 -4.37 -5.45
CA ASN A 542 4.17 -3.72 -5.84
C ASN A 542 4.98 -3.35 -4.60
N ASP A 543 6.10 -4.04 -4.38
CA ASP A 543 6.90 -3.88 -3.17
C ASP A 543 8.14 -3.01 -3.38
N THR A 544 8.63 -2.40 -2.30
CA THR A 544 9.94 -1.74 -2.24
C THR A 544 10.84 -2.46 -1.26
N LEU A 545 11.90 -3.07 -1.76
CA LEU A 545 12.79 -3.94 -1.00
C LEU A 545 14.22 -3.38 -0.98
N SER A 546 14.84 -3.36 0.20
CA SER A 546 16.27 -3.08 0.37
C SER A 546 16.98 -4.20 1.14
N GLY A 547 18.07 -4.74 0.61
CA GLY A 547 18.90 -5.75 1.27
C GLY A 547 19.77 -5.12 2.35
N GLY A 548 20.71 -4.28 1.93
CA GLY A 548 21.53 -3.45 2.82
C GLY A 548 22.99 -3.86 2.80
N ASP A 549 23.59 -4.09 3.97
CA ASP A 549 24.97 -4.56 4.09
C ASP A 549 25.00 -6.09 4.23
N GLY A 550 25.70 -6.79 3.34
CA GLY A 550 26.00 -8.21 3.44
C GLY A 550 25.47 -9.02 2.25
N ASN A 551 25.49 -10.36 2.32
CA ASN A 551 25.08 -11.16 1.14
C ASN A 551 23.64 -11.63 1.31
N ASP A 552 22.75 -10.98 0.59
CA ASP A 552 21.31 -11.09 0.80
C ASP A 552 20.65 -12.01 -0.23
N SER A 553 19.51 -12.58 0.13
CA SER A 553 18.65 -13.37 -0.76
C SER A 553 17.28 -12.72 -0.84
N MET A 554 16.94 -12.17 -2.00
CA MET A 554 15.78 -11.29 -2.18
C MET A 554 14.83 -11.82 -3.25
N SER A 555 13.52 -11.65 -3.04
CA SER A 555 12.47 -12.01 -4.00
C SER A 555 11.35 -10.97 -4.00
N GLY A 556 11.12 -10.27 -5.11
CA GLY A 556 9.94 -9.41 -5.29
C GLY A 556 8.64 -10.22 -5.26
N SER A 557 8.64 -11.33 -6.00
CA SER A 557 7.56 -12.33 -6.07
C SER A 557 6.45 -11.97 -7.05
N PHE A 558 5.41 -11.23 -6.66
CA PHE A 558 4.33 -10.83 -7.55
C PHE A 558 4.10 -9.32 -7.47
N GLY A 559 4.29 -8.59 -8.56
CA GLY A 559 4.13 -7.15 -8.54
C GLY A 559 5.12 -6.49 -9.49
N ASN A 560 5.03 -5.18 -9.64
CA ASN A 560 6.10 -4.40 -10.24
C ASN A 560 7.01 -3.92 -9.11
N ASP A 561 8.05 -4.68 -8.81
CA ASP A 561 8.83 -4.50 -7.59
C ASP A 561 10.03 -3.58 -7.80
N LEU A 562 10.38 -2.82 -6.77
CA LEU A 562 11.61 -2.04 -6.71
C LEU A 562 12.57 -2.68 -5.71
N ILE A 563 13.70 -3.18 -6.20
CA ILE A 563 14.69 -3.91 -5.39
C ILE A 563 16.04 -3.18 -5.43
N ASP A 564 16.57 -2.84 -4.25
CA ASP A 564 17.94 -2.35 -4.04
C ASP A 564 18.69 -3.29 -3.08
N ALA A 565 19.54 -4.15 -3.62
CA ALA A 565 20.22 -5.17 -2.80
C ALA A 565 21.34 -4.59 -1.93
N GLY A 566 21.92 -3.44 -2.29
CA GLY A 566 22.96 -2.80 -1.49
C GLY A 566 24.36 -3.36 -1.74
N ALA A 567 25.05 -3.81 -0.68
CA ALA A 567 26.46 -4.18 -0.74
C ALA A 567 26.67 -5.62 -0.31
N GLY A 568 27.13 -6.49 -1.20
CA GLY A 568 26.99 -7.92 -0.94
C GLY A 568 27.59 -8.86 -1.96
N ASN A 569 27.01 -10.04 -2.06
CA ASN A 569 27.09 -10.93 -3.23
C ASN A 569 25.72 -11.59 -3.22
N ASP A 570 24.78 -10.93 -3.85
CA ASP A 570 23.36 -11.08 -3.56
C ASP A 570 22.71 -12.06 -4.53
N ASP A 571 21.64 -12.73 -4.10
CA ASP A 571 20.83 -13.64 -4.91
C ASP A 571 19.41 -13.10 -5.02
N ILE A 572 19.09 -12.51 -6.16
CA ILE A 572 17.91 -11.67 -6.37
C ILE A 572 17.00 -12.28 -7.44
N GLY A 573 15.71 -12.38 -7.13
CA GLY A 573 14.65 -12.66 -8.10
C GLY A 573 13.63 -11.51 -8.13
N GLY A 574 13.35 -10.94 -9.30
CA GLY A 574 12.24 -9.99 -9.47
C GLY A 574 10.90 -10.71 -9.26
N GLY A 575 10.61 -11.69 -10.12
CA GLY A 575 9.44 -12.55 -9.97
C GLY A 575 8.52 -12.42 -11.16
N THR A 576 7.32 -11.90 -10.95
CA THR A 576 6.38 -11.61 -12.05
C THR A 576 5.95 -10.16 -11.99
N GLY A 577 5.89 -9.50 -13.13
CA GLY A 577 5.55 -8.08 -13.24
C GLY A 577 6.70 -7.35 -13.89
N ARG A 578 6.69 -6.02 -13.92
CA ARG A 578 7.80 -5.23 -14.44
C ARG A 578 8.63 -4.77 -13.26
N ASP A 579 9.77 -5.40 -13.07
CA ASP A 579 10.62 -5.16 -11.92
C ASP A 579 11.74 -4.17 -12.25
N THR A 580 12.15 -3.40 -11.24
CA THR A 580 13.36 -2.56 -11.29
C THR A 580 14.33 -3.06 -10.23
N ILE A 581 15.47 -3.60 -10.66
CA ILE A 581 16.44 -4.26 -9.80
C ILE A 581 17.78 -3.55 -9.88
N ASP A 582 18.26 -3.02 -8.76
CA ASP A 582 19.65 -2.59 -8.56
C ASP A 582 20.35 -3.58 -7.63
N ALA A 583 21.27 -4.36 -8.18
CA ALA A 583 22.04 -5.34 -7.42
C ALA A 583 23.17 -4.71 -6.59
N GLY A 584 23.52 -3.45 -6.85
CA GLY A 584 24.47 -2.70 -6.03
C GLY A 584 25.92 -3.14 -6.20
N ALA A 585 26.60 -3.54 -5.13
CA ALA A 585 28.04 -3.82 -5.16
C ALA A 585 28.32 -5.23 -4.69
N GLY A 586 28.85 -6.09 -5.55
CA GLY A 586 28.95 -7.50 -5.21
C GLY A 586 29.50 -8.38 -6.31
N ASN A 587 29.28 -9.69 -6.22
CA ASN A 587 29.26 -10.52 -7.43
C ASN A 587 27.91 -11.18 -7.38
N ASP A 588 26.96 -10.54 -8.04
CA ASP A 588 25.55 -10.75 -7.75
C ASP A 588 24.94 -11.75 -8.74
N SER A 589 23.84 -12.36 -8.34
CA SER A 589 23.09 -13.33 -9.12
C SER A 589 21.67 -12.81 -9.24
N VAL A 590 21.30 -12.30 -10.41
CA VAL A 590 20.01 -11.65 -10.65
C VAL A 590 19.22 -12.43 -11.69
N GLY A 591 17.94 -12.68 -11.39
CA GLY A 591 16.93 -13.06 -12.36
C GLY A 591 15.76 -12.06 -12.32
N GLY A 592 15.46 -11.38 -13.43
CA GLY A 592 14.28 -10.51 -13.54
C GLY A 592 13.00 -11.31 -13.39
N GLY A 593 12.80 -12.32 -14.25
CA GLY A 593 11.69 -13.26 -14.12
C GLY A 593 10.77 -13.16 -15.33
N GLU A 594 9.46 -13.01 -15.10
CA GLU A 594 8.48 -12.76 -16.16
C GLU A 594 8.10 -11.28 -16.13
N GLY A 595 8.47 -10.51 -17.14
CA GLY A 595 8.39 -9.06 -17.01
C GLY A 595 9.13 -8.32 -18.10
N ASP A 596 8.79 -7.05 -18.32
CA ASP A 596 9.70 -6.17 -19.08
C ASP A 596 10.61 -5.50 -18.05
N ASP A 597 11.69 -6.15 -17.64
CA ASP A 597 12.44 -5.80 -16.41
C ASP A 597 13.58 -4.82 -16.68
N ASP A 598 13.83 -3.92 -15.72
CA ASP A 598 14.98 -3.00 -15.70
C ASP A 598 16.03 -3.50 -14.68
N ILE A 599 17.14 -4.08 -15.14
CA ILE A 599 18.17 -4.73 -14.31
C ILE A 599 19.50 -3.98 -14.37
N PHE A 600 20.04 -3.62 -13.21
CA PHE A 600 21.35 -3.00 -13.01
C PHE A 600 22.23 -3.91 -12.15
N GLY A 601 23.32 -4.44 -12.71
CA GLY A 601 24.27 -5.32 -12.02
C GLY A 601 25.22 -4.59 -11.07
N GLY A 602 25.57 -3.34 -11.39
CA GLY A 602 26.35 -2.49 -10.49
C GLY A 602 27.85 -2.80 -10.50
N ASP A 603 28.48 -2.93 -9.33
CA ASP A 603 29.92 -3.16 -9.19
C ASP A 603 30.24 -4.64 -8.89
N GLY A 604 30.79 -5.39 -9.83
CA GLY A 604 31.72 -6.49 -9.53
C GLY A 604 31.91 -7.57 -10.58
N ASN A 605 31.25 -8.73 -10.52
CA ASN A 605 31.28 -9.70 -11.63
C ASN A 605 29.98 -10.49 -11.57
N ASP A 606 29.00 -10.02 -12.29
CA ASP A 606 27.62 -10.36 -12.00
C ASP A 606 27.10 -11.42 -12.96
N PHE A 607 26.13 -12.18 -12.50
CA PHE A 607 25.35 -13.10 -13.32
C PHE A 607 23.94 -12.52 -13.45
N LEU A 608 23.63 -12.01 -14.64
CA LEU A 608 22.36 -11.33 -14.91
C LEU A 608 21.54 -12.16 -15.90
N ALA A 609 20.30 -12.45 -15.53
CA ALA A 609 19.30 -13.03 -16.41
C ALA A 609 18.06 -12.15 -16.44
N GLY A 610 17.65 -11.66 -17.61
CA GLY A 610 16.42 -10.89 -17.76
C GLY A 610 15.20 -11.78 -17.52
N GLY A 611 15.08 -12.83 -18.34
CA GLY A 611 14.07 -13.87 -18.15
C GLY A 611 13.17 -13.97 -19.35
N GLY A 612 11.92 -13.55 -19.21
CA GLY A 612 10.94 -13.55 -20.29
C GLY A 612 10.33 -12.18 -20.50
N ARG A 613 10.13 -11.83 -21.79
CA ARG A 613 9.71 -10.55 -22.36
C ARG A 613 10.88 -9.58 -22.53
N ASP A 614 10.60 -8.31 -22.76
CA ASP A 614 11.58 -7.39 -23.35
C ASP A 614 12.32 -6.66 -22.22
N ASP A 615 13.55 -7.09 -21.93
CA ASP A 615 14.32 -6.62 -20.77
C ASP A 615 15.33 -5.51 -21.12
N LEU A 616 15.59 -4.61 -20.16
CA LEU A 616 16.71 -3.67 -20.17
C LEU A 616 17.74 -4.09 -19.12
N ILE A 617 18.95 -4.42 -19.56
CA ILE A 617 20.02 -4.92 -18.66
C ILE A 617 21.28 -4.06 -18.81
N ASP A 618 21.83 -3.61 -17.68
CA ASP A 618 23.15 -2.96 -17.57
C ASP A 618 24.04 -3.74 -16.61
N GLY A 619 25.15 -4.31 -17.12
CA GLY A 619 26.13 -5.05 -16.34
C GLY A 619 26.95 -4.19 -15.37
N GLY A 620 27.13 -2.90 -15.67
CA GLY A 620 27.88 -2.00 -14.80
C GLY A 620 29.41 -2.15 -14.88
N THR A 621 30.08 -2.45 -13.78
CA THR A 621 31.54 -2.61 -13.74
C THR A 621 31.91 -4.02 -13.32
N GLY A 622 32.84 -4.66 -14.01
CA GLY A 622 33.07 -6.06 -13.73
C GLY A 622 33.33 -6.89 -14.97
N ASN A 623 33.43 -8.21 -14.79
CA ASN A 623 33.38 -9.13 -15.92
C ASN A 623 32.07 -9.90 -15.81
N ASP A 624 31.05 -9.39 -16.48
CA ASP A 624 29.68 -9.80 -16.21
C ASP A 624 29.25 -10.90 -17.17
N THR A 625 28.31 -11.74 -16.74
CA THR A 625 27.72 -12.81 -17.53
C THR A 625 26.24 -12.52 -17.68
N ILE A 626 25.84 -12.12 -18.88
CA ILE A 626 24.51 -11.56 -19.12
C ILE A 626 23.74 -12.44 -20.11
N ASN A 627 22.53 -12.85 -19.74
CA ASN A 627 21.60 -13.62 -20.56
C ASN A 627 20.25 -12.88 -20.58
N GLY A 628 19.95 -12.12 -21.64
CA GLY A 628 18.69 -11.40 -21.80
C GLY A 628 17.48 -12.31 -21.59
N GLY A 629 17.28 -13.27 -22.48
CA GLY A 629 16.33 -14.36 -22.22
C GLY A 629 15.48 -14.64 -23.44
N ALA A 630 14.16 -14.65 -23.24
CA ALA A 630 13.18 -14.65 -24.32
C ALA A 630 12.57 -13.27 -24.43
N GLY A 631 12.35 -12.74 -25.64
CA GLY A 631 11.94 -11.35 -25.84
C GLY A 631 12.92 -10.57 -26.71
N ASN A 632 12.76 -9.25 -26.77
CA ASN A 632 13.64 -8.31 -27.47
C ASN A 632 14.43 -7.50 -26.45
N ASP A 633 15.62 -7.98 -26.10
CA ASP A 633 16.37 -7.41 -24.98
C ASP A 633 17.28 -6.27 -25.41
N VAL A 634 17.47 -5.29 -24.52
CA VAL A 634 18.50 -4.24 -24.66
C VAL A 634 19.54 -4.43 -23.57
N ILE A 635 20.77 -4.74 -23.98
CA ILE A 635 21.84 -5.15 -23.07
C ILE A 635 23.05 -4.21 -23.22
N THR A 636 23.52 -3.73 -22.09
CA THR A 636 24.78 -2.98 -21.94
C THR A 636 25.69 -3.82 -21.05
N GLY A 637 26.89 -4.17 -21.52
CA GLY A 637 27.86 -4.93 -20.73
C GLY A 637 28.53 -4.06 -19.68
N GLY A 638 28.82 -2.80 -20.02
CA GLY A 638 29.47 -1.86 -19.15
C GLY A 638 30.99 -1.91 -19.28
N SER A 639 31.69 -2.07 -18.16
CA SER A 639 33.15 -2.00 -18.13
C SER A 639 33.81 -3.24 -17.56
N GLY A 640 34.53 -3.93 -18.42
CA GLY A 640 35.41 -5.04 -18.10
C GLY A 640 35.28 -6.07 -19.20
N ALA A 641 35.46 -7.35 -18.93
CA ALA A 641 35.44 -8.39 -19.97
C ALA A 641 34.15 -9.21 -19.90
N ASP A 642 33.14 -8.78 -20.62
CA ASP A 642 31.78 -9.26 -20.43
C ASP A 642 31.46 -10.46 -21.33
N GLN A 643 30.49 -11.26 -20.90
CA GLN A 643 30.03 -12.44 -21.60
C GLN A 643 28.53 -12.38 -21.86
N PHE A 644 28.16 -12.15 -23.11
CA PHE A 644 26.78 -12.21 -23.59
C PHE A 644 26.40 -13.65 -23.92
N VAL A 645 25.46 -14.21 -23.17
CA VAL A 645 25.03 -15.60 -23.21
C VAL A 645 23.74 -15.71 -24.03
N PHE A 646 23.75 -16.63 -25.00
CA PHE A 646 22.56 -17.00 -25.76
C PHE A 646 22.33 -18.50 -25.66
N SER A 647 21.32 -18.88 -24.88
CA SER A 647 20.97 -20.27 -24.58
C SER A 647 19.85 -20.82 -25.47
N SER A 648 18.96 -19.96 -25.93
CA SER A 648 17.80 -20.22 -26.79
C SER A 648 17.76 -19.18 -27.92
N PHE A 649 16.97 -19.45 -28.96
CA PHE A 649 16.76 -18.52 -30.09
C PHE A 649 15.34 -18.73 -30.62
N PHE A 650 14.46 -17.74 -30.46
CA PHE A 650 13.09 -17.83 -30.94
C PHE A 650 12.88 -16.98 -32.21
N ASP A 651 12.08 -17.48 -33.16
CA ASP A 651 11.89 -16.82 -34.46
C ASP A 651 11.08 -15.53 -34.27
N GLY A 652 11.65 -14.39 -34.68
CA GLY A 652 11.01 -13.07 -34.59
C GLY A 652 11.53 -12.17 -33.47
N GLU A 653 12.38 -12.68 -32.57
CA GLU A 653 13.05 -11.89 -31.53
C GLU A 653 14.23 -11.08 -32.06
N ALA A 654 14.50 -9.95 -31.40
CA ALA A 654 15.54 -9.02 -31.75
C ALA A 654 16.24 -8.42 -30.51
N ASP A 655 17.43 -8.90 -30.22
CA ASP A 655 18.26 -8.41 -29.11
C ASP A 655 19.23 -7.33 -29.58
N VAL A 656 19.53 -6.37 -28.71
CA VAL A 656 20.46 -5.27 -28.95
C VAL A 656 21.54 -5.25 -27.87
N ILE A 657 22.80 -5.25 -28.28
CA ILE A 657 23.96 -5.03 -27.41
C ILE A 657 24.56 -3.67 -27.76
N THR A 658 24.63 -2.78 -26.77
CA THR A 658 24.85 -1.34 -27.01
C THR A 658 26.33 -0.94 -27.01
N ASP A 659 27.21 -1.71 -26.35
CA ASP A 659 28.56 -1.24 -26.01
C ASP A 659 29.70 -2.27 -26.16
N PHE A 660 29.47 -3.41 -26.81
CA PHE A 660 30.47 -4.48 -27.00
C PHE A 660 31.89 -3.98 -27.38
N GLU A 661 32.89 -4.34 -26.56
CA GLU A 661 34.31 -4.04 -26.75
C GLU A 661 35.10 -5.21 -27.38
N ASP A 662 35.42 -5.06 -28.68
CA ASP A 662 36.22 -6.02 -29.46
C ASP A 662 37.56 -6.40 -28.79
N GLY A 663 37.76 -7.70 -28.58
CA GLY A 663 38.95 -8.28 -27.97
C GLY A 663 38.96 -8.23 -26.44
N ILE A 664 37.89 -7.74 -25.83
CA ILE A 664 37.66 -7.74 -24.38
C ILE A 664 36.41 -8.59 -24.07
N ASP A 665 35.29 -8.29 -24.73
CA ASP A 665 34.03 -9.00 -24.52
C ASP A 665 33.91 -10.28 -25.35
N SER A 666 32.94 -11.12 -24.99
CA SER A 666 32.71 -12.40 -25.63
C SER A 666 31.23 -12.80 -25.71
N PHE A 667 30.94 -13.69 -26.64
CA PHE A 667 29.66 -14.34 -26.80
C PHE A 667 29.76 -15.80 -26.38
N PHE A 668 28.82 -16.27 -25.57
CA PHE A 668 28.65 -17.68 -25.25
C PHE A 668 27.37 -18.22 -25.88
N ILE A 669 27.51 -19.10 -26.87
CA ILE A 669 26.38 -19.65 -27.63
C ILE A 669 26.19 -21.14 -27.30
N ARG A 670 25.03 -21.51 -26.73
CA ARG A 670 24.69 -22.93 -26.57
C ARG A 670 24.28 -23.54 -27.89
N ARG A 671 24.90 -24.67 -28.26
CA ARG A 671 24.61 -25.36 -29.52
C ARG A 671 23.30 -26.14 -29.48
N VAL A 672 22.87 -26.51 -28.28
CA VAL A 672 21.63 -27.21 -28.00
C VAL A 672 20.94 -26.44 -26.90
N ASP A 673 19.69 -26.07 -27.15
CA ASP A 673 18.79 -25.49 -26.17
C ASP A 673 18.69 -26.46 -24.97
N PRO A 674 19.02 -26.01 -23.76
CA PRO A 674 19.05 -26.88 -22.59
C PRO A 674 17.67 -27.37 -22.15
N ASP A 675 16.61 -26.64 -22.48
CA ASP A 675 15.24 -26.88 -22.01
C ASP A 675 14.49 -27.77 -23.00
N THR A 676 14.62 -27.49 -24.30
CA THR A 676 13.94 -28.26 -25.35
C THR A 676 14.78 -29.42 -25.89
N GLY A 677 16.11 -29.35 -25.73
CA GLY A 677 17.05 -30.28 -26.36
C GLY A 677 17.17 -30.09 -27.88
N GLU A 678 16.59 -29.02 -28.44
CA GLU A 678 16.69 -28.71 -29.86
C GLU A 678 18.06 -28.13 -30.20
N THR A 679 18.57 -28.45 -31.39
CA THR A 679 19.84 -27.88 -31.85
C THR A 679 19.63 -26.44 -32.29
N ASN A 680 20.31 -25.49 -31.64
CA ASN A 680 20.30 -24.06 -31.99
C ASN A 680 21.07 -23.81 -33.28
N ILE A 681 22.32 -24.30 -33.36
CA ILE A 681 23.22 -24.01 -34.48
C ILE A 681 24.09 -25.21 -34.82
N THR A 682 24.42 -25.38 -36.12
CA THR A 682 25.33 -26.43 -36.60
C THR A 682 26.47 -25.83 -37.42
N ASN A 683 27.68 -26.39 -37.31
CA ASN A 683 28.86 -25.87 -38.02
C ASN A 683 29.07 -26.44 -39.43
N GLY A 684 28.16 -27.28 -39.92
CA GLY A 684 28.31 -27.98 -41.20
C GLY A 684 29.60 -28.83 -41.32
N GLY A 685 30.25 -29.18 -40.20
CA GLY A 685 31.52 -29.91 -40.16
C GLY A 685 32.79 -29.06 -40.29
N ASN A 686 32.71 -27.73 -40.21
CA ASN A 686 33.84 -26.82 -40.45
C ASN A 686 34.53 -26.27 -39.19
N GLY A 687 34.44 -26.97 -38.06
CA GLY A 687 35.03 -26.52 -36.79
C GLY A 687 34.36 -25.23 -36.27
N LEU A 688 35.12 -24.40 -35.54
CA LEU A 688 34.62 -23.16 -34.92
C LEU A 688 34.16 -22.13 -35.95
N ALA A 689 34.96 -21.92 -37.01
CA ALA A 689 34.62 -21.02 -38.11
C ALA A 689 33.31 -21.40 -38.84
N GLY A 690 32.91 -22.68 -38.77
CA GLY A 690 31.63 -23.12 -39.31
C GLY A 690 30.43 -22.64 -38.51
N PHE A 691 30.56 -22.43 -37.19
CA PHE A 691 29.50 -21.87 -36.36
C PHE A 691 29.36 -20.37 -36.60
N VAL A 692 30.46 -19.61 -36.59
CA VAL A 692 30.45 -18.17 -36.88
C VAL A 692 29.86 -17.90 -38.27
N ALA A 693 30.22 -18.70 -39.29
CA ALA A 693 29.62 -18.58 -40.62
C ALA A 693 28.11 -18.90 -40.63
N ALA A 694 27.63 -19.74 -39.71
CA ALA A 694 26.22 -20.09 -39.60
C ALA A 694 25.38 -19.01 -38.90
N MET A 695 26.00 -18.07 -38.18
CA MET A 695 25.35 -16.91 -37.57
C MET A 695 25.04 -15.78 -38.56
N ASN A 696 25.45 -15.91 -39.83
CA ASN A 696 25.12 -14.97 -40.91
C ASN A 696 25.38 -13.49 -40.55
N ILE A 697 26.55 -13.19 -39.98
CA ILE A 697 26.91 -11.84 -39.51
C ILE A 697 27.02 -10.87 -40.69
N ILE A 698 26.26 -9.77 -40.66
CA ILE A 698 26.24 -8.71 -41.68
C ILE A 698 26.41 -7.33 -41.07
N ASP A 699 26.95 -6.38 -41.84
CA ASP A 699 26.95 -4.96 -41.44
C ASP A 699 25.57 -4.33 -41.70
N THR A 700 25.09 -3.55 -40.74
CA THR A 700 23.92 -2.66 -40.83
C THR A 700 24.34 -1.20 -40.70
N GLU A 701 23.38 -0.27 -40.64
CA GLU A 701 23.69 1.14 -40.36
C GLU A 701 24.10 1.38 -38.90
N ALA A 702 23.55 0.61 -37.96
CA ALA A 702 23.79 0.74 -36.52
C ALA A 702 25.00 -0.08 -36.03
N GLY A 703 25.31 -1.21 -36.68
CA GLY A 703 26.42 -2.07 -36.26
C GLY A 703 26.46 -3.41 -36.97
N ALA A 704 26.87 -4.47 -36.27
CA ALA A 704 26.94 -5.83 -36.79
C ALA A 704 25.69 -6.61 -36.36
N GLN A 705 24.97 -7.21 -37.30
CA GLN A 705 23.80 -8.02 -37.00
C GLN A 705 24.08 -9.49 -37.24
N MET A 706 23.82 -10.31 -36.22
CA MET A 706 23.85 -11.77 -36.25
C MET A 706 22.43 -12.30 -36.44
N THR A 707 22.27 -13.47 -37.04
CA THR A 707 20.96 -14.11 -37.21
C THR A 707 21.08 -15.62 -37.02
N VAL A 708 20.35 -16.16 -36.05
CA VAL A 708 20.29 -17.58 -35.75
C VAL A 708 18.82 -17.98 -35.63
N LYS A 709 18.38 -18.94 -36.46
CA LYS A 709 17.00 -19.45 -36.49
C LYS A 709 15.86 -18.43 -36.66
N GLY A 710 16.16 -17.16 -36.94
CA GLY A 710 15.15 -16.10 -37.07
C GLY A 710 15.21 -15.06 -35.97
N ASN A 711 15.85 -15.37 -34.83
CA ASN A 711 16.30 -14.38 -33.85
C ASN A 711 17.45 -13.56 -34.47
N THR A 712 17.43 -12.25 -34.24
CA THR A 712 18.49 -11.33 -34.63
C THR A 712 19.15 -10.69 -33.44
N ILE A 713 20.48 -10.58 -33.45
CA ILE A 713 21.24 -9.87 -32.41
C ILE A 713 21.99 -8.73 -33.08
N LEU A 714 21.67 -7.49 -32.73
CA LEU A 714 22.38 -6.29 -33.18
C LEU A 714 23.46 -5.91 -32.17
N VAL A 715 24.70 -5.80 -32.62
CA VAL A 715 25.82 -5.29 -31.83
C VAL A 715 26.16 -3.89 -32.34
N GLU A 716 25.77 -2.87 -31.59
CA GLU A 716 25.93 -1.48 -32.01
C GLU A 716 27.40 -1.06 -32.03
N GLY A 717 27.75 -0.11 -32.93
CA GLY A 717 29.10 0.46 -32.99
C GLY A 717 30.22 -0.47 -33.49
N VAL A 718 29.95 -1.76 -33.65
CA VAL A 718 30.89 -2.78 -34.10
C VAL A 718 30.60 -3.17 -35.55
N THR A 719 31.64 -3.49 -36.33
CA THR A 719 31.48 -4.02 -37.71
C THR A 719 31.52 -5.55 -37.72
N ALA A 720 30.88 -6.19 -38.70
CA ALA A 720 30.89 -7.64 -38.87
C ALA A 720 32.31 -8.22 -39.03
N ALA A 721 33.28 -7.41 -39.46
CA ALA A 721 34.68 -7.82 -39.57
C ALA A 721 35.45 -7.85 -38.24
N GLN A 722 34.93 -7.18 -37.21
CA GLN A 722 35.49 -7.17 -35.85
C GLN A 722 35.02 -8.36 -35.03
N LEU A 723 33.83 -8.91 -35.31
CA LEU A 723 33.37 -10.16 -34.72
C LEU A 723 34.09 -11.36 -35.34
N THR A 724 35.20 -11.76 -34.73
CA THR A 724 36.06 -12.88 -35.15
C THR A 724 35.72 -14.17 -34.40
N VAL A 725 36.40 -15.28 -34.73
CA VAL A 725 36.19 -16.56 -34.03
C VAL A 725 36.66 -16.54 -32.57
N ASP A 726 37.49 -15.58 -32.18
CA ASP A 726 38.03 -15.51 -30.82
C ASP A 726 37.01 -14.90 -29.84
N ASP A 727 36.01 -14.17 -30.36
CA ASP A 727 34.92 -13.56 -29.59
C ASP A 727 33.80 -14.55 -29.25
N PHE A 728 33.83 -15.78 -29.78
CA PHE A 728 32.76 -16.76 -29.58
C PHE A 728 33.22 -18.04 -28.89
N GLN A 729 32.46 -18.43 -27.88
CA GLN A 729 32.51 -19.73 -27.22
C GLN A 729 31.24 -20.52 -27.56
N PHE A 730 31.39 -21.83 -27.80
CA PHE A 730 30.27 -22.71 -28.11
C PHE A 730 30.33 -23.97 -27.26
N LEU A 731 29.20 -24.33 -26.63
CA LEU A 731 29.05 -25.56 -25.85
C LEU A 731 28.11 -26.55 -26.55
#